data_AF-A0A1Y4N0B7-F1
#
_entry.id   AF-A0A1Y4N0B7-F1
#
_cell.length_a   1.000
_cell.length_b   1.000
_cell.length_c   1.000
_cell.angle_alpha   90.00
_cell.angle_beta   90.00
_cell.angle_gamma   90.00
#
_symmetry.space_group_name_H-M   'P 1'
#
loop_
_entity.id
_entity.type
_entity.pdbx_description
1 polymer ?
#
loop_
_entity_poly.entity_id
_entity_poly.type
_entity_poly.pdbx_seq_one_letter_code
_entity_poly.pdbx_strand_id
1 'polypeptide(L)'
;TVTVIGNTAFGYSSNLSQVEFGENVEEIGDHAFRKCGKITKIELKDKVTKIGVASFAECTELSDVKLPKSLEVMYAHAFYNCDKITEIEIPKSLVKTETAYIYEYAGGHVHGPFYGCDGLKNITFEKGITTIAKGLFANCPAITEITIPETIIEICDYAFENCDNLLVLDIPDNVEKFDISAVENCDNITVICNYGSPFHISTIENNVSVKLKTYKYDDYSDLAIESDCNYAVDYNALNVNGCVKVNVDYNIKEDIFLDSKNRMIIFYIPENSRIYEEQIRVNGEFCYDYTIDGRKLIIDVTEANGDISFGFAPNSVESLSTAAIYQYQLDGKVQKELLGFDNSSRSLLTIETNTTTSKPSIMVQGLGSTSIPVDLYIDDEFQTTVTTLKTGKYQAELSLPSVENGKNYTIKAVNANDETQTTEVNVLYTTAIPEMTEFKLYYNNHSDTMIDLMNAKSSPRISFNPEIPFTFVTDFTNDETINNVYIVSTRNNERKIIEAEYNENTGQYIASGYFDESNHSYVPGKLSVEYNVKQEEVKVGQEFDWEARYTETSDDLKKTQVSMIENSGNNTSYRFDFSDVSADLAGVSIDMAISQLDAADGTDVGEWLGIFKDTFDVSAMLIPGLDDSKYLFASDRSSTEAVIIIAKEGLELVDGAVKLTLKLNPTGSYTKLSDLSPYLGVLAKGASTASEIYDFYQDKEALINEIYQTPGITDKSEAVRRAEALFEDQKNYTIMMALLPLLAASFGVTAPVALVFSGMLEMIGSTSTYFWEMRTYCIKNGYDIYGIDWKIDPSGYVYEAVENNRLEGVKTTAYYKENLEDTEAILWDASEYEQMNPLYTDSEGRYAWDVPEGYWQVKYEKEGYETVYSEWLPVPPPQTEVNIGMISKEKPMVENISVYADYVNIVFSKYMKPETISSIKITDDKGNNIPYILEYDQSKVNPEGVNYAKEYVLRFTNNQLLTPGSTCNIAMDETLRSYADISIDSYNQILLVNKNTEIVTTDNVDIKMGDSIFVPVQVINLTDDYSISVSSDSDEIVSISNVSIDGFTINANMYGKVDITITIPETELRKVITVFVGKVTEDVNILPTIVIDQSAYILNVNDTIEITPKVYPKANVSGKWSILSGEKIISINGNNIKANKAGEAVIRYTLDEYEDIYVDCKIIVKSEYLLGDVNNDNLINYSDAVILLQADSKLIELTELQKSVADVNKDKIVDYNDAVQILRYDAGIITGFE
;
A
#
# COMPACT_ATOMS: atom_id res chain seq x y z
N THR A 1 -31.36 -70.65 -11.78
CA THR A 1 -31.60 -69.31 -12.34
C THR A 1 -30.24 -68.74 -12.69
N VAL A 2 -30.08 -68.15 -13.88
CA VAL A 2 -28.82 -67.49 -14.24
C VAL A 2 -28.84 -66.09 -13.64
N THR A 3 -27.87 -65.78 -12.79
CA THR A 3 -27.72 -64.47 -12.15
C THR A 3 -26.52 -63.69 -12.67
N VAL A 4 -25.54 -64.37 -13.28
CA VAL A 4 -24.35 -63.72 -13.85
C VAL A 4 -24.07 -64.30 -15.23
N ILE A 5 -23.80 -63.43 -16.20
CA ILE A 5 -23.15 -63.82 -17.45
C ILE A 5 -21.65 -63.69 -17.24
N GLY A 6 -20.95 -64.81 -17.10
CA GLY A 6 -19.53 -64.81 -16.73
C GLY A 6 -18.60 -64.16 -17.76
N ASN A 7 -17.37 -63.87 -17.33
CA ASN A 7 -16.34 -63.27 -18.18
C ASN A 7 -16.13 -64.10 -19.46
N THR A 8 -16.09 -63.41 -20.61
CA THR A 8 -15.86 -63.98 -21.95
C THR A 8 -16.87 -65.08 -22.34
N ALA A 9 -18.04 -65.20 -21.67
CA ALA A 9 -18.98 -66.31 -21.87
C ALA A 9 -19.39 -66.53 -23.34
N PHE A 10 -19.56 -65.44 -24.09
CA PHE A 10 -19.88 -65.42 -25.52
C PHE A 10 -18.87 -64.62 -26.34
N GLY A 11 -17.75 -64.21 -25.76
CA GLY A 11 -16.72 -63.43 -26.46
C GLY A 11 -16.25 -64.13 -27.74
N TYR A 12 -15.99 -63.35 -28.79
CA TYR A 12 -15.58 -63.77 -30.12
C TYR A 12 -16.62 -64.62 -30.88
N SER A 13 -17.87 -64.70 -30.41
CA SER A 13 -18.94 -65.42 -31.10
C SER A 13 -19.49 -64.62 -32.29
N SER A 14 -18.72 -64.56 -33.38
CA SER A 14 -18.99 -63.76 -34.59
C SER A 14 -20.27 -64.09 -35.36
N ASN A 15 -20.95 -65.19 -35.01
CA ASN A 15 -22.25 -65.58 -35.59
C ASN A 15 -23.45 -65.31 -34.67
N LEU A 16 -23.22 -64.89 -33.42
CA LEU A 16 -24.29 -64.58 -32.48
C LEU A 16 -25.05 -63.34 -32.98
N SER A 17 -26.34 -63.51 -33.29
CA SER A 17 -27.18 -62.46 -33.90
C SER A 17 -28.29 -61.96 -32.98
N GLN A 18 -28.62 -62.70 -31.93
CA GLN A 18 -29.64 -62.35 -30.96
C GLN A 18 -29.27 -62.93 -29.59
N VAL A 19 -29.58 -62.17 -28.53
CA VAL A 19 -29.44 -62.58 -27.12
C VAL A 19 -30.71 -62.16 -26.39
N GLU A 20 -31.23 -63.04 -25.54
CA GLU A 20 -32.34 -62.74 -24.63
C GLU A 20 -31.87 -62.97 -23.19
N PHE A 21 -31.89 -61.91 -22.38
CA PHE A 21 -31.44 -61.95 -20.99
C PHE A 21 -32.59 -62.36 -20.06
N GLY A 22 -32.30 -63.25 -19.11
CA GLY A 22 -33.28 -63.66 -18.11
C GLY A 22 -33.52 -62.58 -17.05
N GLU A 23 -34.72 -62.54 -16.48
CA GLU A 23 -35.19 -61.57 -15.46
C GLU A 23 -34.40 -61.58 -14.12
N ASN A 24 -33.46 -62.51 -13.95
CA ASN A 24 -32.65 -62.65 -12.74
C ASN A 24 -31.17 -62.36 -12.97
N VAL A 25 -30.76 -61.94 -14.17
CA VAL A 25 -29.38 -61.53 -14.42
C VAL A 25 -29.11 -60.22 -13.69
N GLU A 26 -28.07 -60.22 -12.87
CA GLU A 26 -27.61 -59.11 -12.03
C GLU A 26 -26.29 -58.51 -12.56
N GLU A 27 -25.45 -59.31 -13.22
CA GLU A 27 -24.13 -58.89 -13.70
C GLU A 27 -23.80 -59.44 -15.09
N ILE A 28 -23.21 -58.58 -15.94
CA ILE A 28 -22.54 -58.94 -17.18
C ILE A 28 -21.02 -58.83 -16.95
N GLY A 29 -20.31 -59.95 -17.06
CA GLY A 29 -18.87 -60.02 -16.81
C GLY A 29 -18.01 -59.49 -17.95
N ASP A 30 -16.71 -59.33 -17.67
CA ASP A 30 -15.75 -58.74 -18.60
C ASP A 30 -15.68 -59.50 -19.92
N HIS A 31 -15.67 -58.78 -21.04
CA HIS A 31 -15.63 -59.33 -22.40
C HIS A 31 -16.76 -60.32 -22.74
N ALA A 32 -17.86 -60.37 -21.97
CA ALA A 32 -18.91 -61.38 -22.11
C ALA A 32 -19.45 -61.55 -23.54
N PHE A 33 -19.52 -60.48 -24.32
CA PHE A 33 -19.97 -60.42 -25.71
C PHE A 33 -18.98 -59.68 -26.64
N ARG A 34 -17.70 -59.56 -26.26
CA ARG A 34 -16.68 -58.89 -27.10
C ARG A 34 -16.65 -59.49 -28.50
N LYS A 35 -16.60 -58.67 -29.57
CA LYS A 35 -16.55 -59.11 -30.97
C LYS A 35 -17.74 -59.99 -31.43
N CYS A 36 -18.92 -59.84 -30.82
CA CYS A 36 -20.16 -60.42 -31.32
C CYS A 36 -20.76 -59.58 -32.48
N GLY A 37 -20.03 -59.48 -33.59
CA GLY A 37 -20.31 -58.54 -34.70
C GLY A 37 -21.58 -58.77 -35.54
N LYS A 38 -22.55 -59.59 -35.09
CA LYS A 38 -23.88 -59.73 -35.72
C LYS A 38 -25.04 -59.36 -34.79
N ILE A 39 -24.77 -59.07 -33.52
CA ILE A 39 -25.80 -58.60 -32.59
C ILE A 39 -26.19 -57.19 -33.02
N THR A 40 -27.49 -56.98 -33.21
CA THR A 40 -28.06 -55.66 -33.60
C THR A 40 -28.78 -54.97 -32.45
N LYS A 41 -29.23 -55.74 -31.45
CA LYS A 41 -30.00 -55.26 -30.32
C LYS A 41 -29.57 -55.92 -29.01
N ILE A 42 -29.47 -55.12 -27.95
CA ILE A 42 -29.30 -55.56 -26.56
C ILE A 42 -30.38 -54.91 -25.68
N GLU A 43 -31.13 -55.75 -24.95
CA GLU A 43 -32.15 -55.31 -23.99
C GLU A 43 -31.87 -55.96 -22.64
N LEU A 44 -31.22 -55.21 -21.73
CA LEU A 44 -30.90 -55.66 -20.39
C LEU A 44 -32.11 -55.46 -19.45
N LYS A 45 -32.30 -56.38 -18.51
CA LYS A 45 -33.44 -56.36 -17.56
C LYS A 45 -33.09 -55.57 -16.30
N ASP A 46 -34.12 -55.04 -15.63
CA ASP A 46 -34.06 -54.12 -14.47
C ASP A 46 -33.38 -54.68 -13.19
N LYS A 47 -32.78 -55.86 -13.22
CA LYS A 47 -31.93 -56.37 -12.13
C LYS A 47 -30.44 -56.24 -12.39
N VAL A 48 -30.05 -55.95 -13.63
CA VAL A 48 -28.64 -55.80 -13.98
C VAL A 48 -28.12 -54.50 -13.35
N THR A 49 -27.18 -54.63 -12.41
CA THR A 49 -26.57 -53.48 -11.73
C THR A 49 -25.16 -53.18 -12.24
N LYS A 50 -24.52 -54.13 -12.96
CA LYS A 50 -23.13 -54.02 -13.40
C LYS A 50 -22.90 -54.56 -14.83
N ILE A 51 -22.15 -53.80 -15.63
CA ILE A 51 -21.62 -54.20 -16.94
C ILE A 51 -20.09 -54.10 -16.94
N GLY A 52 -19.41 -55.24 -17.05
CA GLY A 52 -17.96 -55.39 -16.95
C GLY A 52 -17.15 -54.83 -18.14
N VAL A 53 -15.83 -54.86 -18.00
CA VAL A 53 -14.87 -54.25 -18.94
C VAL A 53 -15.05 -54.84 -20.33
N ALA A 54 -15.20 -53.98 -21.34
CA ALA A 54 -15.33 -54.39 -22.74
C ALA A 54 -16.39 -55.47 -23.01
N SER A 55 -17.46 -55.51 -22.21
CA SER A 55 -18.52 -56.52 -22.28
C SER A 55 -19.14 -56.65 -23.68
N PHE A 56 -19.37 -55.54 -24.38
CA PHE A 56 -19.93 -55.48 -25.73
C PHE A 56 -18.97 -54.82 -26.73
N ALA A 57 -17.67 -54.72 -26.41
CA ALA A 57 -16.68 -54.09 -27.29
C ALA A 57 -16.63 -54.76 -28.68
N GLU A 58 -16.52 -53.94 -29.73
CA GLU A 58 -16.44 -54.35 -31.13
C GLU A 58 -17.68 -55.14 -31.61
N CYS A 59 -18.85 -54.90 -31.02
CA CYS A 59 -20.14 -55.33 -31.57
C CYS A 59 -20.59 -54.37 -32.69
N THR A 60 -19.88 -54.42 -33.83
CA THR A 60 -19.98 -53.42 -34.92
C THR A 60 -21.35 -53.26 -35.59
N GLU A 61 -22.29 -54.18 -35.34
CA GLU A 61 -23.65 -54.14 -35.87
C GLU A 61 -24.69 -53.67 -34.84
N LEU A 62 -24.27 -53.45 -33.58
CA LEU A 62 -25.15 -53.09 -32.47
C LEU A 62 -25.63 -51.66 -32.61
N SER A 63 -26.95 -51.47 -32.75
CA SER A 63 -27.56 -50.15 -32.94
C SER A 63 -28.66 -49.81 -31.94
N ASP A 64 -29.31 -50.82 -31.33
CA ASP A 64 -30.38 -50.64 -30.33
C ASP A 64 -29.91 -51.19 -28.99
N VAL A 65 -29.61 -50.30 -28.04
CA VAL A 65 -29.17 -50.65 -26.68
C VAL A 65 -30.13 -50.04 -25.67
N LYS A 66 -30.76 -50.90 -24.86
CA LYS A 66 -31.55 -50.48 -23.70
C LYS A 66 -30.80 -50.80 -22.42
N LEU A 67 -30.33 -49.76 -21.75
CA LEU A 67 -29.74 -49.87 -20.43
C LEU A 67 -30.84 -50.11 -19.38
N PRO A 68 -30.56 -50.91 -18.33
CA PRO A 68 -31.51 -51.19 -17.27
C PRO A 68 -31.56 -50.03 -16.27
N LYS A 69 -32.75 -49.79 -15.68
CA LYS A 69 -32.96 -48.68 -14.72
C LYS A 69 -32.24 -48.85 -13.39
N SER A 70 -31.76 -50.05 -13.11
CA SER A 70 -30.99 -50.41 -11.92
C SER A 70 -29.48 -50.34 -12.14
N LEU A 71 -29.02 -49.92 -13.33
CA LEU A 71 -27.60 -49.96 -13.66
C LEU A 71 -26.81 -48.96 -12.81
N GLU A 72 -25.93 -49.45 -11.96
CA GLU A 72 -25.14 -48.62 -11.05
C GLU A 72 -23.73 -48.36 -11.59
N VAL A 73 -23.14 -49.36 -12.25
CA VAL A 73 -21.73 -49.32 -12.67
C VAL A 73 -21.53 -49.84 -14.10
N MET A 74 -20.81 -49.06 -14.90
CA MET A 74 -20.28 -49.48 -16.20
C MET A 74 -18.76 -49.37 -16.23
N TYR A 75 -18.09 -50.38 -16.78
CA TYR A 75 -16.63 -50.39 -16.86
C TYR A 75 -16.13 -49.90 -18.22
N ALA A 76 -14.84 -49.56 -18.25
CA ALA A 76 -14.13 -49.12 -19.45
C ALA A 76 -14.43 -49.98 -20.68
N HIS A 77 -14.59 -49.32 -21.82
CA HIS A 77 -14.79 -49.93 -23.13
C HIS A 77 -16.03 -50.81 -23.26
N ALA A 78 -16.98 -50.78 -22.33
CA ALA A 78 -18.18 -51.63 -22.37
C ALA A 78 -18.84 -51.69 -23.75
N PHE A 79 -18.86 -50.57 -24.49
CA PHE A 79 -19.37 -50.43 -25.86
C PHE A 79 -18.32 -49.92 -26.86
N TYR A 80 -17.02 -50.15 -26.62
CA TYR A 80 -15.94 -49.69 -27.50
C TYR A 80 -16.15 -50.07 -28.97
N ASN A 81 -15.96 -49.13 -29.90
CA ASN A 81 -16.15 -49.30 -31.35
C ASN A 81 -17.51 -49.93 -31.73
N CYS A 82 -18.59 -49.49 -31.08
CA CYS A 82 -19.96 -49.82 -31.44
C CYS A 82 -20.60 -48.68 -32.24
N ASP A 83 -20.01 -48.35 -33.39
CA ASP A 83 -20.29 -47.14 -34.18
C ASP A 83 -21.71 -47.02 -34.73
N LYS A 84 -22.54 -48.07 -34.62
CA LYS A 84 -23.96 -48.01 -35.01
C LYS A 84 -24.90 -47.61 -33.88
N ILE A 85 -24.41 -47.48 -32.65
CA ILE A 85 -25.16 -46.86 -31.56
C ILE A 85 -25.20 -45.36 -31.85
N THR A 86 -26.39 -44.86 -32.18
CA THR A 86 -26.60 -43.44 -32.54
C THR A 86 -27.31 -42.65 -31.45
N GLU A 87 -28.03 -43.36 -30.57
CA GLU A 87 -28.76 -42.79 -29.45
C GLU A 87 -28.59 -43.67 -28.21
N ILE A 88 -28.62 -43.03 -27.04
CA ILE A 88 -28.61 -43.73 -25.75
C ILE A 88 -29.41 -42.94 -24.71
N GLU A 89 -30.12 -43.67 -23.84
CA GLU A 89 -30.73 -43.12 -22.62
C GLU A 89 -29.89 -43.56 -21.42
N ILE A 90 -29.37 -42.61 -20.65
CA ILE A 90 -28.58 -42.87 -19.45
C ILE A 90 -29.52 -43.02 -18.25
N PRO A 91 -29.50 -44.18 -17.54
CA PRO A 91 -30.32 -44.37 -16.35
C PRO A 91 -29.78 -43.53 -15.19
N LYS A 92 -30.65 -42.98 -14.37
CA LYS A 92 -30.26 -42.07 -13.27
C LYS A 92 -29.43 -42.75 -12.18
N SER A 93 -29.46 -44.08 -12.12
CA SER A 93 -28.66 -44.89 -11.19
C SER A 93 -27.20 -45.00 -11.62
N LEU A 94 -26.85 -44.69 -12.88
CA LEU A 94 -25.48 -44.76 -13.39
C LEU A 94 -24.69 -43.53 -12.92
N VAL A 95 -24.20 -43.60 -11.68
CA VAL A 95 -23.39 -42.54 -11.07
C VAL A 95 -21.89 -42.84 -11.13
N LYS A 96 -21.49 -44.05 -11.54
CA LYS A 96 -20.10 -44.49 -11.51
C LYS A 96 -19.68 -45.24 -12.78
N THR A 97 -18.53 -44.85 -13.30
CA THR A 97 -17.77 -45.58 -14.30
C THR A 97 -16.44 -46.03 -13.72
N GLU A 98 -15.99 -47.23 -14.06
CA GLU A 98 -14.67 -47.72 -13.64
C GLU A 98 -13.72 -47.79 -14.83
N THR A 99 -12.70 -46.94 -14.82
CA THR A 99 -11.67 -46.87 -15.85
C THR A 99 -10.62 -47.95 -15.63
N ALA A 100 -10.34 -48.77 -16.64
CA ALA A 100 -9.29 -49.77 -16.58
C ALA A 100 -8.12 -49.35 -17.49
N TYR A 101 -6.89 -49.38 -16.97
CA TYR A 101 -5.69 -49.36 -17.82
C TYR A 101 -5.60 -50.70 -18.55
N ILE A 102 -6.07 -50.75 -19.79
CA ILE A 102 -5.94 -51.95 -20.61
C ILE A 102 -4.68 -51.80 -21.48
N TYR A 103 -3.65 -52.60 -21.21
CA TYR A 103 -2.37 -52.59 -21.95
C TYR A 103 -2.51 -52.87 -23.47
N GLU A 104 -3.68 -53.32 -23.94
CA GLU A 104 -3.97 -53.58 -25.37
C GLU A 104 -4.25 -52.28 -26.16
N TYR A 105 -4.59 -51.18 -25.49
CA TYR A 105 -4.93 -49.90 -26.10
C TYR A 105 -3.96 -48.83 -25.61
N ALA A 106 -2.84 -48.67 -26.33
CA ALA A 106 -1.80 -47.69 -25.99
C ALA A 106 -2.25 -46.27 -26.36
N GLY A 107 -2.28 -45.35 -25.40
CA GLY A 107 -2.64 -43.95 -25.67
C GLY A 107 -2.61 -43.00 -24.47
N GLY A 108 -2.70 -43.49 -23.24
CA GLY A 108 -2.67 -42.61 -22.06
C GLY A 108 -3.97 -41.82 -21.79
N HIS A 109 -5.02 -42.04 -22.58
CA HIS A 109 -6.33 -41.40 -22.44
C HIS A 109 -7.24 -42.14 -21.44
N VAL A 110 -8.27 -41.45 -20.95
CA VAL A 110 -9.28 -42.05 -20.09
C VAL A 110 -10.29 -42.84 -20.92
N HIS A 111 -10.39 -44.14 -20.64
CA HIS A 111 -11.27 -45.04 -21.37
C HIS A 111 -12.58 -45.28 -20.62
N GLY A 112 -13.61 -44.53 -20.99
CA GLY A 112 -14.96 -44.74 -20.47
C GLY A 112 -15.75 -45.83 -21.20
N PRO A 113 -17.01 -46.07 -20.79
CA PRO A 113 -17.84 -47.13 -21.35
C PRO A 113 -18.19 -46.97 -22.83
N PHE A 114 -18.39 -45.73 -23.31
CA PHE A 114 -18.72 -45.42 -24.71
C PHE A 114 -17.51 -44.95 -25.52
N TYR A 115 -16.28 -45.10 -25.01
CA TYR A 115 -15.07 -44.67 -25.71
C TYR A 115 -15.02 -45.19 -27.15
N GLY A 116 -14.82 -44.30 -28.13
CA GLY A 116 -14.76 -44.66 -29.55
C GLY A 116 -16.11 -45.08 -30.16
N CYS A 117 -17.23 -44.63 -29.61
CA CYS A 117 -18.54 -44.78 -30.26
C CYS A 117 -18.76 -43.65 -31.28
N ASP A 118 -18.14 -43.77 -32.46
CA ASP A 118 -18.10 -42.70 -33.48
C ASP A 118 -19.47 -42.31 -34.06
N GLY A 119 -20.51 -43.13 -33.86
CA GLY A 119 -21.88 -42.83 -34.28
C GLY A 119 -22.77 -42.17 -33.23
N LEU A 120 -22.32 -42.11 -31.96
CA LEU A 120 -23.16 -41.66 -30.85
C LEU A 120 -23.41 -40.15 -30.95
N LYS A 121 -24.66 -39.78 -31.21
CA LYS A 121 -25.06 -38.39 -31.42
C LYS A 121 -26.10 -37.89 -30.41
N ASN A 122 -27.14 -38.69 -30.16
CA ASN A 122 -28.28 -38.27 -29.35
C ASN A 122 -28.19 -38.89 -27.95
N ILE A 123 -27.91 -38.07 -26.94
CA ILE A 123 -27.86 -38.51 -25.54
C ILE A 123 -29.08 -37.96 -24.83
N THR A 124 -29.79 -38.84 -24.13
CA THR A 124 -30.90 -38.46 -23.24
C THR A 124 -30.64 -39.00 -21.85
N PHE A 125 -31.22 -38.34 -20.85
CA PHE A 125 -31.05 -38.68 -19.46
C PHE A 125 -32.38 -39.05 -18.81
N GLU A 126 -32.40 -40.11 -18.01
CA GLU A 126 -33.56 -40.45 -17.20
C GLU A 126 -33.83 -39.31 -16.19
N LYS A 127 -35.12 -39.00 -15.99
CA LYS A 127 -35.55 -37.94 -15.07
C LYS A 127 -34.96 -38.12 -13.66
N GLY A 128 -34.31 -37.07 -13.16
CA GLY A 128 -33.73 -37.02 -11.82
C GLY A 128 -32.30 -37.55 -11.73
N ILE A 129 -31.59 -37.65 -12.86
CA ILE A 129 -30.15 -37.88 -12.86
C ILE A 129 -29.42 -36.73 -12.14
N THR A 130 -28.40 -37.06 -11.34
CA THR A 130 -27.62 -36.07 -10.58
C THR A 130 -26.16 -35.99 -11.00
N THR A 131 -25.67 -36.95 -11.80
CA THR A 131 -24.24 -37.07 -12.10
C THR A 131 -24.01 -37.52 -13.53
N ILE A 132 -23.07 -36.88 -14.23
CA ILE A 132 -22.48 -37.40 -15.47
C ILE A 132 -21.13 -38.01 -15.12
N ALA A 133 -21.06 -39.34 -15.16
CA ALA A 133 -19.92 -40.09 -14.65
C ALA A 133 -18.63 -39.92 -15.48
N LYS A 134 -17.49 -40.21 -14.84
CA LYS A 134 -16.13 -40.06 -15.40
C LYS A 134 -15.98 -40.70 -16.78
N GLY A 135 -15.46 -39.96 -17.75
CA GLY A 135 -15.18 -40.50 -19.09
C GLY A 135 -16.40 -41.02 -19.86
N LEU A 136 -17.63 -40.82 -19.39
CA LEU A 136 -18.81 -41.55 -19.89
C LEU A 136 -18.94 -41.47 -21.42
N PHE A 137 -18.68 -40.30 -21.99
CA PHE A 137 -18.72 -40.01 -23.42
C PHE A 137 -17.37 -39.59 -24.00
N ALA A 138 -16.26 -39.96 -23.36
CA ALA A 138 -14.92 -39.67 -23.89
C ALA A 138 -14.76 -40.24 -25.31
N ASN A 139 -14.14 -39.48 -26.21
CA ASN A 139 -13.86 -39.83 -27.59
C ASN A 139 -15.12 -40.27 -28.37
N CYS A 140 -16.18 -39.46 -28.26
CA CYS A 140 -17.44 -39.61 -29.01
C CYS A 140 -17.61 -38.43 -29.97
N PRO A 141 -16.92 -38.43 -31.13
CA PRO A 141 -16.82 -37.26 -31.99
C PRO A 141 -18.15 -36.87 -32.66
N ALA A 142 -19.17 -37.73 -32.70
CA ALA A 142 -20.46 -37.39 -33.31
C ALA A 142 -21.39 -36.54 -32.42
N ILE A 143 -21.02 -36.30 -31.16
CA ILE A 143 -21.78 -35.43 -30.25
C ILE A 143 -21.56 -33.98 -30.68
N THR A 144 -22.63 -33.32 -31.14
CA THR A 144 -22.59 -31.91 -31.56
C THR A 144 -23.24 -30.96 -30.57
N GLU A 145 -24.22 -31.47 -29.82
CA GLU A 145 -24.97 -30.74 -28.81
C GLU A 145 -25.37 -31.72 -27.70
N ILE A 146 -25.46 -31.21 -26.48
CA ILE A 146 -26.00 -31.96 -25.35
C ILE A 146 -26.76 -31.01 -24.43
N THR A 147 -27.95 -31.41 -23.99
CA THR A 147 -28.72 -30.67 -23.00
C THR A 147 -28.48 -31.29 -21.63
N ILE A 148 -27.81 -30.55 -20.76
CA ILE A 148 -27.57 -30.95 -19.37
C ILE A 148 -28.84 -30.66 -18.56
N PRO A 149 -29.47 -31.66 -17.90
CA PRO A 149 -30.64 -31.43 -17.07
C PRO A 149 -30.33 -30.57 -15.84
N GLU A 150 -31.27 -29.70 -15.44
CA GLU A 150 -31.27 -28.90 -14.18
C GLU A 150 -31.21 -29.72 -12.88
N THR A 151 -31.10 -31.05 -12.97
CA THR A 151 -30.93 -31.94 -11.82
C THR A 151 -29.49 -32.40 -11.63
N ILE A 152 -28.60 -32.13 -12.59
CA ILE A 152 -27.18 -32.53 -12.54
C ILE A 152 -26.43 -31.66 -11.54
N ILE A 153 -25.85 -32.29 -10.52
CA ILE A 153 -25.04 -31.65 -9.49
C ILE A 153 -23.54 -31.78 -9.82
N GLU A 154 -23.17 -32.86 -10.52
CA GLU A 154 -21.76 -33.20 -10.78
C GLU A 154 -21.53 -33.66 -12.23
N ILE A 155 -20.54 -33.06 -12.89
CA ILE A 155 -19.97 -33.50 -14.16
C ILE A 155 -18.53 -33.91 -13.88
N CYS A 156 -18.27 -35.22 -13.92
CA CYS A 156 -16.96 -35.78 -13.57
C CYS A 156 -15.92 -35.54 -14.67
N ASP A 157 -14.66 -35.76 -14.29
CA ASP A 157 -13.49 -35.69 -15.15
C ASP A 157 -13.61 -36.51 -16.44
N TYR A 158 -13.08 -35.95 -17.53
CA TYR A 158 -13.07 -36.55 -18.87
C TYR A 158 -14.45 -36.91 -19.46
N ALA A 159 -15.57 -36.50 -18.85
CA ALA A 159 -16.92 -36.91 -19.27
C ALA A 159 -17.18 -36.72 -20.77
N PHE A 160 -16.60 -35.67 -21.37
CA PHE A 160 -16.68 -35.32 -22.80
C PHE A 160 -15.29 -35.13 -23.45
N GLU A 161 -14.22 -35.73 -22.91
CA GLU A 161 -12.85 -35.63 -23.48
C GLU A 161 -12.86 -35.97 -24.99
N ASN A 162 -12.17 -35.21 -25.85
CA ASN A 162 -12.09 -35.43 -27.30
C ASN A 162 -13.48 -35.52 -28.00
N CYS A 163 -14.46 -34.74 -27.55
CA CYS A 163 -15.73 -34.56 -28.27
C CYS A 163 -15.64 -33.36 -29.22
N ASP A 164 -14.73 -33.41 -30.20
CA ASP A 164 -14.27 -32.26 -31.00
C ASP A 164 -15.37 -31.48 -31.75
N ASN A 165 -16.52 -32.10 -32.01
CA ASN A 165 -17.66 -31.47 -32.69
C ASN A 165 -18.69 -30.86 -31.73
N LEU A 166 -18.50 -30.97 -30.41
CA LEU A 166 -19.34 -30.33 -29.40
C LEU A 166 -19.00 -28.83 -29.37
N LEU A 167 -19.91 -28.00 -29.90
CA LEU A 167 -19.67 -26.57 -30.08
C LEU A 167 -20.05 -25.73 -28.87
N VAL A 168 -21.11 -26.12 -28.15
CA VAL A 168 -21.65 -25.37 -27.03
C VAL A 168 -22.01 -26.35 -25.92
N LEU A 169 -21.57 -26.04 -24.71
CA LEU A 169 -21.98 -26.72 -23.49
C LEU A 169 -22.55 -25.69 -22.53
N ASP A 170 -23.86 -25.79 -22.29
CA ASP A 170 -24.57 -24.94 -21.36
C ASP A 170 -24.64 -25.62 -19.99
N ILE A 171 -24.03 -25.00 -18.98
CA ILE A 171 -23.92 -25.51 -17.61
C ILE A 171 -25.04 -24.91 -16.75
N PRO A 172 -25.94 -25.76 -16.17
CA PRO A 172 -26.96 -25.33 -15.21
C PRO A 172 -26.39 -24.81 -13.88
N ASP A 173 -27.20 -24.02 -13.16
CA ASP A 173 -26.78 -23.36 -11.90
C ASP A 173 -26.53 -24.32 -10.76
N ASN A 174 -27.19 -25.47 -10.79
CA ASN A 174 -27.14 -26.46 -9.73
C ASN A 174 -25.90 -27.37 -9.84
N VAL A 175 -25.02 -27.15 -10.82
CA VAL A 175 -23.75 -27.89 -10.96
C VAL A 175 -22.73 -27.35 -9.96
N GLU A 176 -22.53 -28.10 -8.88
CA GLU A 176 -21.58 -27.78 -7.80
C GLU A 176 -20.17 -28.29 -8.11
N LYS A 177 -20.06 -29.37 -8.90
CA LYS A 177 -18.79 -30.01 -9.23
C LYS A 177 -18.63 -30.17 -10.73
N PHE A 178 -17.65 -29.49 -11.27
CA PHE A 178 -17.25 -29.60 -12.66
C PHE A 178 -15.73 -29.65 -12.73
N ASP A 179 -15.18 -30.74 -13.23
CA ASP A 179 -13.75 -30.81 -13.52
C ASP A 179 -13.52 -30.25 -14.92
N ILE A 180 -12.60 -29.28 -15.08
CA ILE A 180 -12.34 -28.70 -16.41
C ILE A 180 -11.83 -29.73 -17.42
N SER A 181 -11.21 -30.83 -16.95
CA SER A 181 -10.84 -31.96 -17.79
C SER A 181 -12.05 -32.68 -18.42
N ALA A 182 -13.27 -32.44 -17.92
CA ALA A 182 -14.50 -32.96 -18.51
C ALA A 182 -14.64 -32.58 -19.99
N VAL A 183 -14.07 -31.46 -20.42
CA VAL A 183 -14.08 -30.98 -21.81
C VAL A 183 -12.66 -30.88 -22.39
N GLU A 184 -11.72 -31.66 -21.87
CA GLU A 184 -10.34 -31.68 -22.36
C GLU A 184 -10.27 -32.09 -23.85
N ASN A 185 -9.40 -31.42 -24.61
CA ASN A 185 -9.22 -31.57 -26.05
C ASN A 185 -10.50 -31.30 -26.87
N CYS A 186 -11.44 -30.50 -26.36
CA CYS A 186 -12.56 -29.99 -27.14
C CYS A 186 -12.24 -28.60 -27.72
N ASP A 187 -11.35 -28.53 -28.70
CA ASP A 187 -10.70 -27.28 -29.16
C ASP A 187 -11.67 -26.16 -29.64
N ASN A 188 -12.92 -26.49 -29.99
CA ASN A 188 -13.91 -25.54 -30.52
C ASN A 188 -15.11 -25.29 -29.57
N ILE A 189 -15.06 -25.81 -28.34
CA ILE A 189 -16.19 -25.72 -27.42
C ILE A 189 -16.30 -24.32 -26.81
N THR A 190 -17.52 -23.79 -26.80
CA THR A 190 -17.89 -22.63 -25.98
C THR A 190 -18.66 -23.11 -24.76
N VAL A 191 -18.05 -23.01 -23.58
CA VAL A 191 -18.75 -23.27 -22.31
C VAL A 191 -19.48 -22.00 -21.86
N ILE A 192 -20.76 -22.15 -21.54
CA ILE A 192 -21.65 -21.06 -21.12
C ILE A 192 -22.19 -21.38 -19.73
N CYS A 193 -22.21 -20.38 -18.84
CA CYS A 193 -22.80 -20.52 -17.51
C CYS A 193 -23.42 -19.20 -17.03
N ASN A 194 -24.23 -19.27 -15.97
CA ASN A 194 -24.77 -18.06 -15.35
C ASN A 194 -23.75 -17.39 -14.45
N TYR A 195 -23.82 -16.06 -14.40
CA TYR A 195 -23.08 -15.22 -13.48
C TYR A 195 -23.32 -15.67 -12.03
N GLY A 196 -22.25 -15.72 -11.23
CA GLY A 196 -22.31 -16.10 -9.81
C GLY A 196 -22.54 -17.59 -9.50
N SER A 197 -22.86 -18.43 -10.49
CA SER A 197 -23.05 -19.88 -10.27
C SER A 197 -21.81 -20.57 -9.65
N PRO A 198 -21.95 -21.70 -8.93
CA PRO A 198 -20.79 -22.43 -8.39
C PRO A 198 -19.75 -22.79 -9.45
N PHE A 199 -20.21 -23.13 -10.66
CA PHE A 199 -19.33 -23.36 -11.79
C PHE A 199 -18.60 -22.08 -12.23
N HIS A 200 -19.28 -20.92 -12.33
CA HIS A 200 -18.62 -19.65 -12.62
C HIS A 200 -17.54 -19.31 -11.59
N ILE A 201 -17.84 -19.47 -10.29
CA ILE A 201 -16.85 -19.29 -9.21
C ILE A 201 -15.66 -20.21 -9.44
N SER A 202 -15.87 -21.51 -9.69
CA SER A 202 -14.79 -22.46 -9.98
C SER A 202 -13.93 -22.05 -11.18
N THR A 203 -14.53 -21.48 -12.24
CA THR A 203 -13.77 -20.99 -13.40
C THR A 203 -12.90 -19.79 -13.05
N ILE A 204 -13.40 -18.88 -12.21
CA ILE A 204 -12.62 -17.76 -11.65
C ILE A 204 -11.44 -18.31 -10.87
N GLU A 205 -11.61 -19.31 -10.00
CA GLU A 205 -10.55 -19.89 -9.16
C GLU A 205 -9.45 -20.59 -9.95
N ASN A 206 -9.80 -21.21 -11.08
CA ASN A 206 -8.88 -21.96 -11.94
C ASN A 206 -8.36 -21.14 -13.14
N ASN A 207 -8.68 -19.83 -13.21
CA ASN A 207 -8.29 -18.95 -14.31
C ASN A 207 -8.76 -19.47 -15.70
N VAL A 208 -9.99 -19.97 -15.77
CA VAL A 208 -10.60 -20.54 -16.98
C VAL A 208 -11.58 -19.53 -17.57
N SER A 209 -11.44 -19.25 -18.87
CA SER A 209 -12.35 -18.35 -19.59
C SER A 209 -13.65 -19.07 -19.99
N VAL A 210 -14.79 -18.49 -19.62
CA VAL A 210 -16.14 -18.96 -20.01
C VAL A 210 -16.98 -17.79 -20.53
N LYS A 211 -18.05 -18.09 -21.28
CA LYS A 211 -19.03 -17.06 -21.63
C LYS A 211 -20.12 -16.99 -20.58
N LEU A 212 -20.41 -15.78 -20.11
CA LEU A 212 -21.44 -15.54 -19.11
C LEU A 212 -22.77 -15.24 -19.78
N LYS A 213 -23.83 -15.90 -19.31
CA LYS A 213 -25.21 -15.47 -19.57
C LYS A 213 -25.43 -14.13 -18.88
N THR A 214 -26.12 -13.22 -19.56
CA THR A 214 -26.45 -11.91 -19.02
C THR A 214 -27.41 -12.11 -17.86
N TYR A 215 -26.91 -12.12 -16.63
CA TYR A 215 -27.73 -12.27 -15.44
C TYR A 215 -27.09 -11.50 -14.30
N LYS A 216 -27.85 -10.56 -13.72
CA LYS A 216 -27.62 -10.02 -12.38
C LYS A 216 -28.52 -10.86 -11.46
N TYR A 217 -28.14 -11.11 -10.21
CA TYR A 217 -29.02 -11.85 -9.29
C TYR A 217 -30.40 -11.15 -9.23
N ASP A 218 -31.44 -11.81 -9.75
CA ASP A 218 -32.82 -11.27 -9.70
C ASP A 218 -33.45 -11.48 -8.31
N ASP A 219 -32.89 -12.37 -7.51
CA ASP A 219 -33.34 -12.72 -6.17
C ASP A 219 -32.12 -13.00 -5.27
N TYR A 220 -31.89 -12.09 -4.31
CA TYR A 220 -30.81 -12.20 -3.31
C TYR A 220 -31.26 -12.95 -2.04
N SER A 221 -32.51 -13.45 -1.98
CA SER A 221 -33.06 -14.01 -0.75
C SER A 221 -32.28 -15.21 -0.21
N ASP A 222 -31.71 -16.03 -1.11
CA ASP A 222 -30.96 -17.24 -0.76
C ASP A 222 -29.43 -17.01 -0.61
N LEU A 223 -28.93 -15.78 -0.81
CA LEU A 223 -27.51 -15.44 -0.69
C LEU A 223 -27.15 -14.90 0.71
N ALA A 224 -25.89 -15.01 1.11
CA ALA A 224 -25.35 -14.33 2.28
C ALA A 224 -25.11 -12.84 2.04
N ILE A 225 -24.85 -12.45 0.80
CA ILE A 225 -24.62 -11.06 0.41
C ILE A 225 -25.94 -10.32 0.16
N GLU A 226 -25.97 -9.04 0.54
CA GLU A 226 -27.10 -8.15 0.28
C GLU A 226 -27.01 -7.50 -1.11
N SER A 227 -28.14 -6.95 -1.57
CA SER A 227 -28.26 -6.36 -2.91
C SER A 227 -27.49 -5.04 -3.12
N ASP A 228 -27.03 -4.42 -2.03
CA ASP A 228 -26.30 -3.16 -1.97
C ASP A 228 -24.78 -3.34 -1.97
N CYS A 229 -24.27 -4.57 -2.01
CA CYS A 229 -22.86 -4.84 -2.30
C CYS A 229 -22.45 -4.22 -3.65
N ASN A 230 -21.30 -3.56 -3.69
CA ASN A 230 -20.77 -2.90 -4.86
C ASN A 230 -19.33 -3.34 -5.14
N TYR A 231 -18.99 -3.55 -6.41
CA TYR A 231 -17.65 -3.90 -6.86
C TYR A 231 -17.29 -3.00 -8.03
N ALA A 232 -16.32 -2.11 -7.82
CA ALA A 232 -15.90 -1.12 -8.78
C ALA A 232 -14.41 -1.24 -9.09
N VAL A 233 -14.06 -1.18 -10.37
CA VAL A 233 -12.68 -1.18 -10.84
C VAL A 233 -12.42 0.08 -11.64
N ASP A 234 -11.46 0.89 -11.19
CA ASP A 234 -11.05 2.13 -11.84
C ASP A 234 -9.77 1.93 -12.65
N TYR A 235 -9.92 2.09 -13.96
CA TYR A 235 -8.86 1.99 -14.96
C TYR A 235 -8.21 3.32 -15.31
N ASN A 236 -8.74 4.47 -14.84
CA ASN A 236 -8.23 5.78 -15.22
C ASN A 236 -6.84 6.07 -14.63
N ALA A 237 -6.46 5.37 -13.56
CA ALA A 237 -5.15 5.48 -12.91
C ALA A 237 -3.99 4.79 -13.67
N LEU A 238 -4.28 4.04 -14.73
CA LEU A 238 -3.26 3.37 -15.56
C LEU A 238 -2.30 4.37 -16.24
N ASN A 239 -2.76 5.58 -16.54
CA ASN A 239 -1.96 6.58 -17.26
C ASN A 239 -0.91 7.27 -16.39
N VAL A 240 -1.14 7.43 -15.08
CA VAL A 240 -0.28 8.27 -14.22
C VAL A 240 0.82 7.46 -13.53
N ASN A 241 0.54 6.20 -13.15
CA ASN A 241 1.47 5.36 -12.39
C ASN A 241 1.44 3.86 -12.77
N GLY A 242 0.61 3.45 -13.74
CA GLY A 242 0.43 2.03 -14.10
C GLY A 242 -0.40 1.21 -13.10
N CYS A 243 -1.23 1.85 -12.27
CA CYS A 243 -2.02 1.21 -11.21
C CYS A 243 -3.52 1.13 -11.60
N VAL A 244 -4.16 -0.01 -11.33
CA VAL A 244 -5.60 -0.25 -11.38
C VAL A 244 -6.12 -0.27 -9.94
N LYS A 245 -7.16 0.52 -9.64
CA LYS A 245 -7.77 0.55 -8.31
C LYS A 245 -9.02 -0.31 -8.26
N VAL A 246 -9.18 -1.05 -7.19
CA VAL A 246 -10.38 -1.85 -6.88
C VAL A 246 -11.00 -1.29 -5.61
N ASN A 247 -12.30 -1.05 -5.64
CA ASN A 247 -13.11 -0.68 -4.47
C ASN A 247 -14.27 -1.66 -4.33
N VAL A 248 -14.48 -2.16 -3.13
CA VAL A 248 -15.57 -3.08 -2.81
C VAL A 248 -16.28 -2.63 -1.56
N ASP A 249 -17.57 -2.36 -1.70
CA ASP A 249 -18.48 -2.15 -0.58
C ASP A 249 -19.20 -3.49 -0.37
N TYR A 250 -19.04 -4.10 0.80
CA TYR A 250 -19.70 -5.37 1.11
C TYR A 250 -20.70 -5.19 2.25
N ASN A 251 -21.82 -5.88 2.14
CA ASN A 251 -22.86 -5.97 3.15
C ASN A 251 -23.37 -7.42 3.21
N ILE A 252 -23.12 -8.08 4.33
CA ILE A 252 -23.45 -9.48 4.57
C ILE A 252 -24.61 -9.53 5.55
N LYS A 253 -25.61 -10.37 5.25
CA LYS A 253 -26.77 -10.58 6.12
C LYS A 253 -26.34 -10.92 7.54
N GLU A 254 -26.85 -10.17 8.51
CA GLU A 254 -26.40 -10.21 9.89
C GLU A 254 -26.57 -11.59 10.54
N ASP A 255 -27.65 -12.31 10.21
CA ASP A 255 -27.90 -13.67 10.71
C ASP A 255 -26.85 -14.67 10.19
N ILE A 256 -26.54 -14.64 8.90
CA ILE A 256 -25.50 -15.49 8.31
C ILE A 256 -24.11 -15.10 8.82
N PHE A 257 -23.84 -13.81 8.99
CA PHE A 257 -22.58 -13.34 9.54
C PHE A 257 -22.33 -13.88 10.94
N LEU A 258 -23.34 -13.82 11.83
CA LEU A 258 -23.23 -14.30 13.22
C LEU A 258 -23.05 -15.82 13.33
N ASP A 259 -23.69 -16.57 12.45
CA ASP A 259 -23.65 -18.04 12.47
C ASP A 259 -22.45 -18.65 11.72
N SER A 260 -21.75 -17.85 10.92
CA SER A 260 -20.60 -18.29 10.11
C SER A 260 -19.23 -18.03 10.73
N LYS A 261 -18.23 -18.80 10.31
CA LYS A 261 -16.81 -18.72 10.75
C LYS A 261 -15.87 -18.70 9.55
N ASN A 262 -14.58 -18.40 9.75
CA ASN A 262 -13.56 -18.36 8.69
C ASN A 262 -13.99 -17.49 7.49
N ARG A 263 -14.47 -16.28 7.80
CA ARG A 263 -15.06 -15.34 6.84
C ARG A 263 -13.96 -14.50 6.22
N MET A 264 -13.86 -14.53 4.89
CA MET A 264 -12.84 -13.79 4.16
C MET A 264 -13.36 -13.34 2.79
N ILE A 265 -12.84 -12.23 2.30
CA ILE A 265 -13.01 -11.81 0.91
C ILE A 265 -11.71 -12.11 0.18
N ILE A 266 -11.84 -12.89 -0.89
CA ILE A 266 -10.74 -13.31 -1.75
C ILE A 266 -10.85 -12.55 -3.07
N PHE A 267 -9.90 -11.66 -3.29
CA PHE A 267 -9.73 -10.94 -4.54
C PHE A 267 -8.85 -11.73 -5.49
N TYR A 268 -9.35 -12.03 -6.67
CA TYR A 268 -8.60 -12.67 -7.74
C TYR A 268 -8.16 -11.59 -8.72
N ILE A 269 -6.86 -11.30 -8.78
CA ILE A 269 -6.27 -10.31 -9.68
C ILE A 269 -5.59 -11.00 -10.89
N PRO A 270 -5.19 -10.25 -11.94
CA PRO A 270 -4.49 -10.82 -13.07
C PRO A 270 -3.13 -11.43 -12.67
N GLU A 271 -2.73 -12.52 -13.34
CA GLU A 271 -1.46 -13.19 -13.06
C GLU A 271 -0.26 -12.25 -13.23
N ASN A 272 0.77 -12.47 -12.41
CA ASN A 272 1.98 -11.66 -12.38
C ASN A 272 1.72 -10.17 -12.08
N SER A 273 0.56 -9.79 -11.54
CA SER A 273 0.33 -8.40 -11.10
C SER A 273 1.10 -8.10 -9.81
N ARG A 274 1.58 -6.86 -9.67
CA ARG A 274 2.14 -6.35 -8.43
C ARG A 274 1.04 -5.65 -7.64
N ILE A 275 0.75 -6.09 -6.42
CA ILE A 275 -0.14 -5.35 -5.51
C ILE A 275 0.65 -4.20 -4.87
N TYR A 276 0.02 -3.04 -4.74
CA TYR A 276 0.54 -1.92 -3.95
C TYR A 276 0.05 -2.09 -2.51
N GLU A 277 0.83 -2.82 -1.73
CA GLU A 277 0.53 -3.16 -0.34
C GLU A 277 0.27 -1.91 0.52
N GLU A 278 0.97 -0.81 0.24
CA GLU A 278 0.77 0.49 0.86
C GLU A 278 -0.55 1.19 0.47
N GLN A 279 -1.38 0.59 -0.38
CA GLN A 279 -2.68 1.11 -0.79
C GLN A 279 -3.85 0.25 -0.30
N ILE A 280 -3.59 -0.85 0.40
CA ILE A 280 -4.65 -1.72 0.94
C ILE A 280 -5.31 -1.02 2.12
N ARG A 281 -6.61 -0.74 1.99
CA ARG A 281 -7.43 -0.13 3.02
C ARG A 281 -8.68 -0.95 3.30
N VAL A 282 -9.05 -1.02 4.57
CA VAL A 282 -10.32 -1.57 5.06
C VAL A 282 -10.96 -0.48 5.90
N ASN A 283 -12.21 -0.12 5.59
CA ASN A 283 -12.94 0.97 6.26
C ASN A 283 -12.15 2.30 6.27
N GLY A 284 -11.48 2.61 5.16
CA GLY A 284 -10.60 3.78 5.02
C GLY A 284 -9.23 3.72 5.71
N GLU A 285 -8.97 2.78 6.62
CA GLU A 285 -7.70 2.64 7.35
C GLU A 285 -6.71 1.70 6.67
N PHE A 286 -5.39 1.88 6.88
CA PHE A 286 -4.38 0.97 6.33
C PHE A 286 -4.51 -0.42 6.94
N CYS A 287 -4.65 -1.43 6.08
CA CYS A 287 -4.75 -2.82 6.50
C CYS A 287 -3.39 -3.51 6.35
N TYR A 288 -2.87 -4.05 7.45
CA TYR A 288 -1.66 -4.87 7.47
C TYR A 288 -1.96 -6.36 7.70
N ASP A 289 -3.23 -6.70 7.91
CA ASP A 289 -3.72 -8.06 8.15
C ASP A 289 -4.39 -8.62 6.89
N TYR A 290 -3.56 -9.01 5.92
CA TYR A 290 -3.97 -9.61 4.66
C TYR A 290 -2.99 -10.73 4.26
N THR A 291 -3.44 -11.62 3.39
CA THR A 291 -2.59 -12.67 2.79
C THR A 291 -2.55 -12.53 1.28
N ILE A 292 -1.35 -12.58 0.68
CA ILE A 292 -1.17 -12.67 -0.76
C ILE A 292 -0.74 -14.09 -1.13
N ASP A 293 -1.57 -14.79 -1.92
CA ASP A 293 -1.32 -16.15 -2.42
C ASP A 293 -1.40 -16.17 -3.95
N GLY A 294 -0.25 -15.97 -4.60
CA GLY A 294 -0.15 -15.89 -6.05
C GLY A 294 -0.96 -14.72 -6.60
N ARG A 295 -2.10 -15.02 -7.25
CA ARG A 295 -3.03 -14.01 -7.80
C ARG A 295 -4.19 -13.68 -6.85
N LYS A 296 -4.13 -14.14 -5.60
CA LYS A 296 -5.15 -13.88 -4.58
C LYS A 296 -4.66 -12.83 -3.60
N LEU A 297 -5.49 -11.85 -3.31
CA LEU A 297 -5.41 -11.02 -2.10
C LEU A 297 -6.56 -11.45 -1.19
N ILE A 298 -6.25 -11.90 0.01
CA ILE A 298 -7.20 -12.45 0.98
C ILE A 298 -7.25 -11.51 2.17
N ILE A 299 -8.45 -11.04 2.50
CA ILE A 299 -8.70 -10.15 3.64
C ILE A 299 -9.77 -10.80 4.51
N ASP A 300 -9.49 -10.93 5.81
CA ASP A 300 -10.43 -11.47 6.78
C ASP A 300 -11.57 -10.49 7.05
N VAL A 301 -12.79 -11.00 7.15
CA VAL A 301 -13.99 -10.20 7.38
C VAL A 301 -14.38 -10.24 8.86
N THR A 302 -14.13 -9.12 9.53
CA THR A 302 -14.37 -8.91 10.97
C THR A 302 -15.71 -8.25 11.28
N GLU A 303 -16.30 -7.54 10.31
CA GLU A 303 -17.58 -6.83 10.42
C GLU A 303 -18.56 -7.29 9.33
N ALA A 304 -19.87 -7.15 9.56
CA ALA A 304 -20.88 -7.59 8.59
C ALA A 304 -20.96 -6.68 7.36
N ASN A 305 -20.54 -5.44 7.48
CA ASN A 305 -20.45 -4.46 6.41
C ASN A 305 -19.13 -3.71 6.49
N GLY A 306 -18.66 -3.22 5.34
CA GLY A 306 -17.44 -2.43 5.27
C GLY A 306 -17.04 -2.13 3.83
N ASP A 307 -15.99 -1.32 3.69
CA ASP A 307 -15.36 -1.02 2.41
C ASP A 307 -13.93 -1.58 2.38
N ILE A 308 -13.52 -2.05 1.21
CA ILE A 308 -12.16 -2.49 0.93
C ILE A 308 -11.68 -1.80 -0.33
N SER A 309 -10.51 -1.17 -0.28
CA SER A 309 -9.86 -0.61 -1.47
C SER A 309 -8.40 -0.98 -1.56
N PHE A 310 -7.90 -1.21 -2.77
CA PHE A 310 -6.48 -1.43 -3.03
C PHE A 310 -6.10 -1.13 -4.48
N GLY A 311 -4.81 -0.97 -4.73
CA GLY A 311 -4.24 -0.81 -6.07
C GLY A 311 -3.39 -2.00 -6.49
N PHE A 312 -3.37 -2.33 -7.78
CA PHE A 312 -2.41 -3.27 -8.35
C PHE A 312 -1.92 -2.83 -9.74
N ALA A 313 -0.71 -3.22 -10.13
CA ALA A 313 -0.13 -2.99 -11.44
C ALA A 313 0.02 -4.31 -12.21
N PRO A 314 -0.65 -4.47 -13.37
CA PRO A 314 -0.47 -5.64 -14.22
C PRO A 314 0.89 -5.60 -14.95
N ASN A 315 1.65 -6.69 -14.94
CA ASN A 315 2.99 -6.76 -15.57
C ASN A 315 2.97 -7.22 -17.05
N SER A 316 1.86 -7.76 -17.55
CA SER A 316 1.58 -8.03 -18.96
C SER A 316 0.06 -8.16 -19.15
N VAL A 317 -0.50 -7.79 -20.31
CA VAL A 317 -1.96 -7.95 -20.53
C VAL A 317 -2.26 -8.53 -21.90
N GLU A 318 -2.92 -9.69 -21.86
CA GLU A 318 -3.80 -10.19 -22.93
C GLU A 318 -5.29 -10.21 -22.49
N SER A 319 -5.59 -10.11 -21.18
CA SER A 319 -6.93 -9.84 -20.63
C SER A 319 -6.83 -9.40 -19.15
N LEU A 320 -7.60 -8.38 -18.72
CA LEU A 320 -7.69 -7.93 -17.33
C LEU A 320 -8.99 -8.46 -16.72
N SER A 321 -8.91 -9.62 -16.06
CA SER A 321 -10.02 -10.18 -15.27
C SER A 321 -9.73 -10.03 -13.79
N THR A 322 -10.67 -9.45 -13.05
CA THR A 322 -10.58 -9.32 -11.59
C THR A 322 -11.91 -9.66 -10.92
N ALA A 323 -11.88 -10.28 -9.74
CA ALA A 323 -13.08 -10.72 -9.03
C ALA A 323 -12.93 -10.59 -7.52
N ALA A 324 -14.04 -10.47 -6.80
CA ALA A 324 -14.10 -10.61 -5.34
C ALA A 324 -15.09 -11.73 -4.98
N ILE A 325 -14.63 -12.68 -4.17
CA ILE A 325 -15.44 -13.82 -3.68
C ILE A 325 -15.49 -13.76 -2.16
N TYR A 326 -16.69 -13.74 -1.60
CA TYR A 326 -16.92 -13.92 -0.17
C TYR A 326 -16.92 -15.42 0.15
N GLN A 327 -16.02 -15.85 1.03
CA GLN A 327 -15.95 -17.22 1.53
C GLN A 327 -16.26 -17.25 3.01
N TYR A 328 -17.10 -18.19 3.44
CA TYR A 328 -17.48 -18.37 4.83
C TYR A 328 -17.78 -19.84 5.13
N GLN A 329 -17.74 -20.22 6.41
CA GLN A 329 -18.07 -21.56 6.86
C GLN A 329 -19.35 -21.55 7.69
N LEU A 330 -20.40 -22.22 7.21
CA LEU A 330 -21.69 -22.37 7.89
C LEU A 330 -21.97 -23.87 8.09
N ASP A 331 -22.37 -24.28 9.30
CA ASP A 331 -22.59 -25.69 9.66
C ASP A 331 -21.43 -26.64 9.31
N GLY A 332 -20.19 -26.13 9.39
CA GLY A 332 -18.99 -26.89 9.05
C GLY A 332 -18.70 -27.03 7.55
N LYS A 333 -19.54 -26.47 6.66
CA LYS A 333 -19.33 -26.46 5.20
C LYS A 333 -18.82 -25.11 4.73
N VAL A 334 -17.86 -25.12 3.82
CA VAL A 334 -17.36 -23.90 3.16
C VAL A 334 -18.35 -23.50 2.06
N GLN A 335 -18.79 -22.25 2.11
CA GLN A 335 -19.64 -21.58 1.13
C GLN A 335 -18.84 -20.47 0.45
N LYS A 336 -19.18 -20.19 -0.82
CA LYS A 336 -18.54 -19.15 -1.64
C LYS A 336 -19.58 -18.42 -2.45
N GLU A 337 -19.55 -17.10 -2.41
CA GLU A 337 -20.46 -16.23 -3.15
C GLU A 337 -19.69 -15.12 -3.86
N LEU A 338 -20.07 -14.83 -5.10
CA LEU A 338 -19.42 -13.80 -5.90
C LEU A 338 -19.94 -12.41 -5.51
N LEU A 339 -19.08 -11.57 -4.95
CA LEU A 339 -19.37 -10.15 -4.66
C LEU A 339 -19.32 -9.31 -5.94
N GLY A 340 -18.35 -9.60 -6.81
CA GLY A 340 -18.21 -8.88 -8.06
C GLY A 340 -17.16 -9.48 -8.98
N PHE A 341 -17.26 -9.12 -10.26
CA PHE A 341 -16.41 -9.62 -11.33
C PHE A 341 -16.35 -8.58 -12.44
N ASP A 342 -15.14 -8.19 -12.85
CA ASP A 342 -14.89 -7.40 -14.05
C ASP A 342 -13.98 -8.18 -15.00
N ASN A 343 -14.38 -8.22 -16.27
CA ASN A 343 -13.61 -8.82 -17.37
C ASN A 343 -13.60 -7.85 -18.55
N SER A 344 -13.11 -6.64 -18.32
CA SER A 344 -12.94 -5.64 -19.35
C SER A 344 -11.65 -5.88 -20.13
N SER A 345 -11.78 -6.26 -21.40
CA SER A 345 -10.64 -6.33 -22.32
C SER A 345 -10.13 -4.90 -22.61
N ARG A 346 -9.02 -4.49 -21.98
CA ARG A 346 -8.38 -3.19 -22.22
C ARG A 346 -6.91 -3.36 -22.61
N SER A 347 -6.45 -2.60 -23.60
CA SER A 347 -5.04 -2.57 -24.01
C SER A 347 -4.22 -1.71 -23.02
N LEU A 348 -3.02 -2.19 -22.64
CA LEU A 348 -2.06 -1.45 -21.82
C LEU A 348 -1.27 -0.38 -22.61
N LEU A 349 -1.52 -0.24 -23.91
CA LEU A 349 -0.80 0.74 -24.73
C LEU A 349 -1.23 2.16 -24.37
N THR A 350 -0.31 2.99 -23.89
CA THR A 350 -0.52 4.41 -23.56
C THR A 350 0.49 5.30 -24.27
N ILE A 351 0.17 6.57 -24.51
CA ILE A 351 1.09 7.56 -25.10
C ILE A 351 0.94 8.92 -24.41
N GLU A 352 2.06 9.59 -24.15
CA GLU A 352 2.18 10.89 -23.51
C GLU A 352 3.19 11.79 -24.25
N THR A 353 2.88 13.08 -24.33
CA THR A 353 3.76 14.14 -24.86
C THR A 353 3.26 15.52 -24.41
N ASN A 354 4.03 16.58 -24.70
CA ASN A 354 3.62 17.97 -24.41
C ASN A 354 2.42 18.37 -25.29
N THR A 355 1.46 19.10 -24.74
CA THR A 355 0.29 19.61 -25.48
C THR A 355 0.59 20.81 -26.38
N THR A 356 1.74 21.45 -26.20
CA THR A 356 2.27 22.55 -27.01
C THR A 356 3.76 22.35 -27.27
N THR A 357 4.24 22.70 -28.46
CA THR A 357 5.67 22.67 -28.82
C THR A 357 6.05 23.87 -29.68
N SER A 358 7.28 24.36 -29.58
CA SER A 358 7.87 25.33 -30.51
C SER A 358 8.99 24.71 -31.36
N LYS A 359 9.33 23.45 -31.06
CA LYS A 359 10.37 22.67 -31.73
C LYS A 359 9.84 21.93 -32.95
N PRO A 360 10.68 21.71 -33.98
CA PRO A 360 10.33 20.90 -35.15
C PRO A 360 10.27 19.39 -34.87
N SER A 361 10.43 18.97 -33.61
CA SER A 361 10.30 17.59 -33.14
C SER A 361 9.62 17.55 -31.77
N ILE A 362 9.11 16.37 -31.40
CA ILE A 362 8.39 16.11 -30.15
C ILE A 362 8.90 14.82 -29.51
N MET A 363 9.10 14.84 -28.19
CA MET A 363 9.37 13.64 -27.42
C MET A 363 8.04 12.97 -27.05
N VAL A 364 7.92 11.68 -27.35
CA VAL A 364 6.77 10.86 -26.97
C VAL A 364 7.24 9.71 -26.09
N GLN A 365 6.45 9.38 -25.07
CA GLN A 365 6.71 8.26 -24.16
C GLN A 365 5.41 7.51 -23.88
N GLY A 366 5.50 6.28 -23.37
CA GLY A 366 4.30 5.50 -23.07
C GLY A 366 4.59 4.15 -22.44
N LEU A 367 3.51 3.43 -22.10
CA LEU A 367 3.53 2.04 -21.62
C LEU A 367 2.96 1.11 -22.68
N GLY A 368 3.44 -0.12 -22.74
CA GLY A 368 2.90 -1.18 -23.58
C GLY A 368 3.44 -2.55 -23.15
N SER A 369 2.95 -3.61 -23.76
CA SER A 369 3.39 -4.99 -23.47
C SER A 369 4.90 -5.14 -23.61
N THR A 370 5.56 -5.82 -22.68
CA THR A 370 7.04 -5.83 -22.57
C THR A 370 7.72 -6.48 -23.77
N SER A 371 8.84 -5.90 -24.24
CA SER A 371 9.62 -6.39 -25.39
C SER A 371 8.83 -6.49 -26.71
N ILE A 372 7.75 -5.71 -26.86
CA ILE A 372 6.90 -5.66 -28.06
C ILE A 372 7.20 -4.39 -28.87
N PRO A 373 7.20 -4.47 -30.22
CA PRO A 373 7.29 -3.30 -31.09
C PRO A 373 6.02 -2.44 -31.05
N VAL A 374 6.21 -1.12 -30.96
CA VAL A 374 5.19 -0.07 -30.98
C VAL A 374 5.48 0.88 -32.13
N ASP A 375 4.54 0.99 -33.06
CA ASP A 375 4.56 1.91 -34.18
C ASP A 375 3.98 3.28 -33.77
N LEU A 376 4.67 4.35 -34.12
CA LEU A 376 4.32 5.72 -33.75
C LEU A 376 3.93 6.53 -34.98
N TYR A 377 2.86 7.31 -34.86
CA TYR A 377 2.27 8.07 -35.97
C TYR A 377 2.11 9.54 -35.60
N ILE A 378 2.26 10.42 -36.59
CA ILE A 378 1.85 11.83 -36.55
C ILE A 378 0.87 12.05 -37.72
N ASP A 379 -0.30 12.62 -37.44
CA ASP A 379 -1.35 12.89 -38.44
C ASP A 379 -1.67 11.64 -39.30
N ASP A 380 -1.77 10.48 -38.67
CA ASP A 380 -1.94 9.15 -39.29
C ASP A 380 -0.77 8.68 -40.20
N GLU A 381 0.32 9.43 -40.31
CA GLU A 381 1.51 9.02 -41.05
C GLU A 381 2.51 8.31 -40.12
N PHE A 382 2.92 7.10 -40.51
CA PHE A 382 3.92 6.30 -39.78
C PHE A 382 5.25 7.02 -39.70
N GLN A 383 5.80 7.12 -38.49
CA GLN A 383 7.08 7.77 -38.23
C GLN A 383 8.18 6.75 -37.95
N THR A 384 7.99 5.90 -36.94
CA THR A 384 9.01 4.95 -36.49
C THR A 384 8.40 3.82 -35.65
N THR A 385 9.18 2.75 -35.46
CA THR A 385 8.87 1.66 -34.52
C THR A 385 9.85 1.70 -33.35
N VAL A 386 9.35 1.61 -32.12
CA VAL A 386 10.15 1.47 -30.90
C VAL A 386 9.78 0.20 -30.15
N THR A 387 10.76 -0.50 -29.59
CA THR A 387 10.48 -1.69 -28.77
C THR A 387 10.35 -1.27 -27.31
N THR A 388 9.26 -1.69 -26.67
CA THR A 388 9.08 -1.49 -25.23
C THR A 388 10.18 -2.20 -24.44
N LEU A 389 10.62 -1.57 -23.34
CA LEU A 389 11.57 -2.15 -22.41
C LEU A 389 10.95 -3.35 -21.67
N LYS A 390 11.78 -4.11 -20.94
CA LYS A 390 11.29 -5.14 -20.00
C LYS A 390 10.37 -4.58 -18.92
N THR A 391 10.36 -3.27 -18.71
CA THR A 391 9.47 -2.54 -17.80
C THR A 391 8.18 -2.07 -18.47
N GLY A 392 7.95 -2.40 -19.75
CA GLY A 392 6.81 -1.94 -20.55
C GLY A 392 6.94 -0.51 -21.07
N LYS A 393 7.90 0.27 -20.58
CA LYS A 393 8.13 1.66 -20.99
C LYS A 393 8.74 1.77 -22.39
N TYR A 394 8.33 2.75 -23.18
CA TYR A 394 8.99 3.15 -24.42
C TYR A 394 9.08 4.68 -24.54
N GLN A 395 10.03 5.15 -25.35
CA GLN A 395 10.19 6.57 -25.68
C GLN A 395 10.75 6.74 -27.09
N ALA A 396 10.36 7.80 -27.79
CA ALA A 396 10.88 8.16 -29.11
C ALA A 396 10.86 9.68 -29.30
N GLU A 397 11.76 10.20 -30.13
CA GLU A 397 11.65 11.55 -30.67
C GLU A 397 11.07 11.47 -32.08
N LEU A 398 10.00 12.22 -32.36
CA LEU A 398 9.33 12.26 -33.67
C LEU A 398 9.49 13.65 -34.30
N SER A 399 9.91 13.69 -35.56
CA SER A 399 10.00 14.95 -36.32
C SER A 399 8.63 15.37 -36.83
N LEU A 400 8.25 16.63 -36.62
CA LEU A 400 7.01 17.17 -37.18
C LEU A 400 7.12 17.27 -38.72
N PRO A 401 6.15 16.75 -39.50
CA PRO A 401 6.23 16.73 -40.97
C PRO A 401 6.31 18.13 -41.61
N SER A 402 5.76 19.13 -40.92
CA SER A 402 5.78 20.55 -41.26
C SER A 402 5.80 21.34 -39.95
N VAL A 403 6.26 22.58 -39.95
CA VAL A 403 6.19 23.49 -38.79
C VAL A 403 5.43 24.74 -39.19
N GLU A 404 4.22 24.92 -38.66
CA GLU A 404 3.35 26.07 -38.94
C GLU A 404 2.76 26.59 -37.63
N ASN A 405 3.01 27.86 -37.31
CA ASN A 405 2.55 28.49 -36.07
C ASN A 405 1.01 28.44 -35.99
N GLY A 406 0.47 27.83 -34.93
CA GLY A 406 -0.95 27.62 -34.72
C GLY A 406 -1.49 26.28 -35.22
N LYS A 407 -0.66 25.41 -35.81
CA LYS A 407 -1.07 24.09 -36.31
C LYS A 407 -1.07 23.04 -35.19
N ASN A 408 -2.15 22.25 -35.12
CA ASN A 408 -2.24 21.07 -34.26
C ASN A 408 -1.81 19.80 -35.00
N TYR A 409 -1.06 18.93 -34.33
CA TYR A 409 -0.67 17.60 -34.79
C TYR A 409 -1.32 16.55 -33.88
N THR A 410 -1.82 15.47 -34.46
CA THR A 410 -2.35 14.32 -33.71
C THR A 410 -1.30 13.22 -33.64
N ILE A 411 -1.05 12.69 -32.45
CA ILE A 411 -0.05 11.64 -32.24
C ILE A 411 -0.73 10.41 -31.64
N LYS A 412 -0.37 9.23 -32.14
CA LYS A 412 -0.85 7.96 -31.59
C LYS A 412 0.23 6.89 -31.65
N ALA A 413 0.09 5.89 -30.78
CA ALA A 413 0.88 4.68 -30.79
C ALA A 413 0.01 3.48 -31.16
N VAL A 414 0.59 2.52 -31.87
CA VAL A 414 -0.05 1.29 -32.31
C VAL A 414 0.86 0.12 -31.96
N ASN A 415 0.34 -0.93 -31.36
CA ASN A 415 1.09 -2.17 -31.16
C ASN A 415 1.28 -2.85 -32.53
N ALA A 416 2.54 -3.02 -32.94
CA ALA A 416 2.85 -3.51 -34.28
C ALA A 416 2.51 -5.00 -34.49
N ASN A 417 2.22 -5.74 -33.41
CA ASN A 417 1.87 -7.17 -33.48
C ASN A 417 0.36 -7.42 -33.61
N ASP A 418 -0.48 -6.64 -32.92
CA ASP A 418 -1.93 -6.87 -32.81
C ASP A 418 -2.81 -5.69 -33.27
N GLU A 419 -2.19 -4.61 -33.77
CA GLU A 419 -2.84 -3.41 -34.30
C GLU A 419 -3.69 -2.62 -33.27
N THR A 420 -3.59 -2.93 -31.96
CA THR A 420 -4.24 -2.12 -30.93
C THR A 420 -3.62 -0.72 -30.84
N GLN A 421 -4.45 0.33 -30.73
CA GLN A 421 -3.98 1.73 -30.78
C GLN A 421 -4.42 2.58 -29.58
N THR A 422 -3.64 3.60 -29.26
CA THR A 422 -3.96 4.60 -28.22
C THR A 422 -5.02 5.60 -28.69
N THR A 423 -5.59 6.34 -27.74
CA THR A 423 -6.25 7.62 -28.06
C THR A 423 -5.23 8.62 -28.60
N GLU A 424 -5.68 9.53 -29.46
CA GLU A 424 -4.83 10.56 -30.07
C GLU A 424 -4.54 11.69 -29.08
N VAL A 425 -3.28 12.13 -29.04
CA VAL A 425 -2.85 13.32 -28.29
C VAL A 425 -2.66 14.48 -29.27
N ASN A 426 -3.24 15.64 -28.94
CA ASN A 426 -3.12 16.85 -29.75
C ASN A 426 -1.96 17.72 -29.26
N VAL A 427 -1.09 18.13 -30.18
CA VAL A 427 0.04 19.02 -29.91
C VAL A 427 -0.02 20.24 -30.79
N LEU A 428 -0.13 21.42 -30.17
CA LEU A 428 -0.12 22.71 -30.87
C LEU A 428 1.31 23.20 -31.09
N TYR A 429 1.72 23.36 -32.35
CA TYR A 429 2.97 24.05 -32.67
C TYR A 429 2.79 25.57 -32.57
N THR A 430 3.54 26.24 -31.70
CA THR A 430 3.48 27.70 -31.56
C THR A 430 4.85 28.35 -31.37
N THR A 431 5.05 29.48 -32.05
CA THR A 431 6.24 30.33 -31.92
C THR A 431 5.99 31.45 -30.91
N ALA A 432 5.26 31.20 -29.81
CA ALA A 432 4.93 32.22 -28.82
C ALA A 432 5.52 31.92 -27.43
N ILE A 433 5.85 30.66 -27.17
CA ILE A 433 6.46 30.22 -25.93
C ILE A 433 7.94 29.91 -26.19
N PRO A 434 8.86 30.40 -25.34
CA PRO A 434 10.24 29.99 -25.46
C PRO A 434 10.43 28.56 -24.95
N GLU A 435 11.12 27.73 -25.72
CA GLU A 435 11.51 26.37 -25.34
C GLU A 435 13.00 26.15 -25.53
N MET A 436 13.64 25.50 -24.55
CA MET A 436 15.08 25.30 -24.53
C MET A 436 15.55 24.38 -25.67
N THR A 437 16.41 24.89 -26.56
CA THR A 437 16.98 24.18 -27.71
C THR A 437 18.35 23.59 -27.41
N GLU A 438 19.09 24.15 -26.45
CA GLU A 438 20.45 23.77 -26.13
C GLU A 438 20.71 23.86 -24.62
N PHE A 439 21.47 22.91 -24.06
CA PHE A 439 21.99 23.00 -22.71
C PHE A 439 23.33 22.28 -22.60
N LYS A 440 24.41 23.05 -22.51
CA LYS A 440 25.80 22.56 -22.51
C LYS A 440 26.53 23.00 -21.25
N LEU A 441 27.42 22.14 -20.78
CA LEU A 441 28.34 22.43 -19.68
C LEU A 441 29.79 22.41 -20.17
N TYR A 442 30.50 23.51 -19.98
CA TYR A 442 31.94 23.64 -20.17
C TYR A 442 32.65 23.56 -18.81
N TYR A 443 33.70 22.75 -18.72
CA TYR A 443 34.43 22.48 -17.48
C TYR A 443 35.94 22.36 -17.73
N ASN A 444 36.76 22.60 -16.69
CA ASN A 444 38.24 22.58 -16.72
C ASN A 444 38.91 23.64 -17.62
N ASN A 445 38.89 24.90 -17.18
CA ASN A 445 39.72 26.01 -17.68
C ASN A 445 39.29 26.67 -19.01
N HIS A 446 38.03 26.51 -19.41
CA HIS A 446 37.33 27.24 -20.48
C HIS A 446 38.09 27.43 -21.81
N SER A 447 38.12 26.37 -22.62
CA SER A 447 37.94 26.42 -24.09
C SER A 447 37.86 25.03 -24.76
N ASP A 448 38.26 23.95 -24.07
CA ASP A 448 38.60 22.68 -24.77
C ASP A 448 37.74 21.45 -24.39
N THR A 449 36.90 21.47 -23.33
CA THR A 449 36.09 20.30 -22.93
C THR A 449 34.64 20.68 -22.58
N MET A 450 33.67 20.04 -23.26
CA MET A 450 32.23 20.36 -23.22
C MET A 450 31.38 19.08 -23.18
N ILE A 451 30.28 19.09 -22.42
CA ILE A 451 29.24 18.05 -22.42
C ILE A 451 27.90 18.67 -22.79
N ASP A 452 27.21 18.05 -23.74
CA ASP A 452 25.83 18.34 -24.09
C ASP A 452 24.90 17.59 -23.12
N LEU A 453 24.23 18.34 -22.24
CA LEU A 453 23.35 17.81 -21.21
C LEU A 453 21.99 17.37 -21.77
N MET A 454 21.64 17.78 -23.00
CA MET A 454 20.43 17.32 -23.68
C MET A 454 20.63 15.96 -24.38
N ASN A 455 21.86 15.59 -24.75
CA ASN A 455 22.17 14.39 -25.55
C ASN A 455 23.09 13.37 -24.86
N ALA A 456 23.31 13.46 -23.55
CA ALA A 456 24.20 12.56 -22.83
C ALA A 456 23.65 11.12 -22.77
N LYS A 457 24.11 10.23 -23.68
CA LYS A 457 23.69 8.81 -23.79
C LYS A 457 24.02 7.89 -22.61
N SER A 458 24.54 8.44 -21.50
CA SER A 458 24.82 7.77 -20.23
C SER A 458 25.33 8.83 -19.26
N SER A 459 24.99 8.75 -17.96
CA SER A 459 25.42 9.69 -16.91
C SER A 459 26.92 10.02 -17.01
N PRO A 460 27.29 11.17 -17.58
CA PRO A 460 28.69 11.45 -17.87
C PRO A 460 29.42 11.69 -16.55
N ARG A 461 30.55 11.00 -16.32
CA ARG A 461 31.42 11.28 -15.17
C ARG A 461 32.26 12.51 -15.48
N ILE A 462 31.94 13.62 -14.83
CA ILE A 462 32.60 14.90 -15.02
C ILE A 462 33.55 15.13 -13.84
N SER A 463 34.85 15.22 -14.13
CA SER A 463 35.86 15.66 -13.17
C SER A 463 36.08 17.16 -13.39
N PHE A 464 35.64 18.00 -12.47
CA PHE A 464 35.83 19.45 -12.51
C PHE A 464 36.83 19.91 -11.44
N ASN A 465 37.52 21.01 -11.70
CA ASN A 465 38.39 21.67 -10.73
C ASN A 465 37.53 22.62 -9.87
N PRO A 466 37.48 22.46 -8.53
CA PRO A 466 36.75 23.35 -7.63
C PRO A 466 37.20 24.82 -7.72
N GLU A 467 38.42 25.10 -8.19
CA GLU A 467 38.90 26.48 -8.37
C GLU A 467 38.43 27.13 -9.68
N ILE A 468 37.61 26.44 -10.49
CA ILE A 468 37.15 26.95 -11.78
C ILE A 468 35.61 26.95 -11.82
N PRO A 469 34.95 28.09 -12.12
CA PRO A 469 33.51 28.18 -12.14
C PRO A 469 32.92 27.35 -13.28
N PHE A 470 31.71 26.85 -13.07
CA PHE A 470 30.94 26.18 -14.12
C PHE A 470 30.55 27.21 -15.18
N THR A 471 30.58 26.81 -16.45
CA THR A 471 29.98 27.61 -17.52
C THR A 471 28.93 26.77 -18.23
N PHE A 472 27.68 27.17 -18.05
CA PHE A 472 26.54 26.65 -18.76
C PHE A 472 26.23 27.55 -19.94
N VAL A 473 25.95 26.93 -21.08
CA VAL A 473 25.43 27.63 -22.26
C VAL A 473 24.08 27.01 -22.55
N THR A 474 23.04 27.83 -22.57
CA THR A 474 21.70 27.43 -22.92
C THR A 474 21.13 28.36 -23.97
N ASP A 475 20.28 27.79 -24.82
CA ASP A 475 19.62 28.50 -25.91
C ASP A 475 18.13 28.13 -25.90
N PHE A 476 17.30 29.05 -26.39
CA PHE A 476 15.85 28.94 -26.42
C PHE A 476 15.31 29.33 -27.79
N THR A 477 14.21 28.72 -28.22
CA THR A 477 13.34 29.37 -29.21
C THR A 477 12.76 30.66 -28.60
N ASN A 478 12.55 31.71 -29.41
CA ASN A 478 11.89 32.95 -28.96
C ASN A 478 12.50 33.61 -27.69
N ASP A 479 13.82 33.62 -27.59
CA ASP A 479 14.59 34.18 -26.47
C ASP A 479 14.29 35.65 -26.18
N GLU A 480 13.79 36.41 -27.16
CA GLU A 480 13.40 37.81 -26.99
C GLU A 480 12.31 38.03 -25.95
N THR A 481 11.48 37.01 -25.72
CA THR A 481 10.37 37.02 -24.75
C THR A 481 10.83 36.78 -23.31
N ILE A 482 12.06 36.29 -23.11
CA ILE A 482 12.62 35.95 -21.81
C ILE A 482 13.24 37.18 -21.14
N ASN A 483 12.94 37.37 -19.85
CA ASN A 483 13.51 38.40 -18.97
C ASN A 483 14.82 37.93 -18.35
N ASN A 484 14.79 36.76 -17.72
CA ASN A 484 15.93 36.16 -17.01
C ASN A 484 15.91 34.65 -17.19
N VAL A 485 17.09 34.04 -17.26
CA VAL A 485 17.28 32.58 -17.30
C VAL A 485 18.15 32.19 -16.11
N TYR A 486 17.79 31.11 -15.43
CA TYR A 486 18.50 30.57 -14.28
C TYR A 486 18.82 29.10 -14.51
N ILE A 487 20.04 28.70 -14.19
CA ILE A 487 20.42 27.30 -14.03
C ILE A 487 20.24 26.94 -12.56
N VAL A 488 19.43 25.94 -12.26
CA VAL A 488 19.04 25.57 -10.90
C VAL A 488 19.58 24.19 -10.55
N SER A 489 20.14 24.05 -9.36
CA SER A 489 20.58 22.78 -8.78
C SER A 489 19.75 22.48 -7.53
N THR A 490 19.12 21.30 -7.48
CA THR A 490 18.31 20.86 -6.34
C THR A 490 18.88 19.59 -5.71
N ARG A 491 19.12 19.59 -4.40
CA ARG A 491 19.68 18.45 -3.64
C ARG A 491 19.21 18.51 -2.19
N ASN A 492 18.70 17.40 -1.62
CA ASN A 492 18.20 17.33 -0.24
C ASN A 492 17.17 18.44 0.10
N ASN A 493 16.32 18.80 -0.87
CA ASN A 493 15.39 19.94 -0.81
C ASN A 493 16.02 21.34 -0.77
N GLU A 494 17.36 21.48 -0.84
CA GLU A 494 18.03 22.76 -1.07
C GLU A 494 18.06 23.12 -2.56
N ARG A 495 17.79 24.38 -2.88
CA ARG A 495 17.75 24.94 -4.24
C ARG A 495 18.82 26.03 -4.39
N LYS A 496 19.78 25.84 -5.30
CA LYS A 496 20.86 26.80 -5.61
C LYS A 496 20.77 27.22 -7.08
N ILE A 497 21.06 28.48 -7.42
CA ILE A 497 20.86 29.02 -8.77
C ILE A 497 22.09 29.78 -9.29
N ILE A 498 22.32 29.71 -10.61
CA ILE A 498 23.23 30.59 -11.34
C ILE A 498 22.41 31.32 -12.40
N GLU A 499 22.36 32.64 -12.33
CA GLU A 499 21.72 33.46 -13.36
C GLU A 499 22.56 33.45 -14.65
N ALA A 500 21.90 33.31 -15.80
CA ALA A 500 22.54 33.28 -17.10
C ALA A 500 22.42 34.65 -17.77
N GLU A 501 23.55 35.18 -18.22
CA GLU A 501 23.60 36.44 -18.96
C GLU A 501 23.40 36.19 -20.46
N TYR A 502 22.55 36.98 -21.10
CA TYR A 502 22.35 36.91 -22.54
C TYR A 502 23.57 37.47 -23.28
N ASN A 503 24.19 36.66 -24.14
CA ASN A 503 25.32 37.09 -24.96
C ASN A 503 24.86 37.47 -26.38
N GLU A 504 24.79 38.78 -26.66
CA GLU A 504 24.33 39.33 -27.95
C GLU A 504 25.18 38.88 -29.16
N ASN A 505 26.43 38.43 -28.97
CA ASN A 505 27.30 38.01 -30.08
C ASN A 505 27.07 36.55 -30.50
N THR A 506 26.64 35.69 -29.56
CA THR A 506 26.38 34.27 -29.81
C THR A 506 24.89 33.94 -29.88
N GLY A 507 24.02 34.83 -29.40
CA GLY A 507 22.57 34.60 -29.33
C GLY A 507 22.19 33.55 -28.30
N GLN A 508 22.95 33.42 -27.21
CA GLN A 508 22.79 32.35 -26.21
C GLN A 508 22.87 32.93 -24.80
N TYR A 509 22.22 32.27 -23.84
CA TYR A 509 22.36 32.57 -22.42
C TYR A 509 23.53 31.80 -21.83
N ILE A 510 24.45 32.53 -21.20
CA ILE A 510 25.67 31.98 -20.61
C ILE A 510 25.63 32.21 -19.10
N ALA A 511 25.54 31.12 -18.35
CA ALA A 511 25.63 31.14 -16.89
C ALA A 511 27.03 30.68 -16.48
N SER A 512 27.87 31.61 -16.04
CA SER A 512 29.23 31.33 -15.58
C SER A 512 29.38 31.67 -14.11
N GLY A 513 29.59 30.68 -13.25
CA GLY A 513 29.71 30.90 -11.82
C GLY A 513 29.77 29.62 -11.00
N TYR A 514 29.78 29.77 -9.68
CA TYR A 514 29.59 28.65 -8.76
C TYR A 514 28.13 28.60 -8.32
N PHE A 515 27.55 27.39 -8.18
CA PHE A 515 26.22 27.27 -7.55
C PHE A 515 26.24 27.66 -6.06
N ASP A 516 27.42 27.64 -5.45
CA ASP A 516 27.66 28.12 -4.11
C ASP A 516 29.01 28.87 -4.08
N GLU A 517 28.93 30.20 -4.05
CA GLU A 517 30.10 31.08 -3.98
C GLU A 517 30.83 30.97 -2.62
N SER A 518 30.16 30.46 -1.58
CA SER A 518 30.80 30.18 -0.28
C SER A 518 31.49 28.81 -0.27
N ASN A 519 31.08 27.91 -1.17
CA ASN A 519 31.62 26.57 -1.31
C ASN A 519 31.85 26.21 -2.79
N HIS A 520 32.99 26.61 -3.35
CA HIS A 520 33.34 26.28 -4.74
C HIS A 520 33.56 24.77 -4.98
N SER A 521 33.56 23.95 -3.91
CA SER A 521 33.56 22.48 -4.00
C SER A 521 32.15 21.89 -4.02
N TYR A 522 31.11 22.72 -3.97
CA TYR A 522 29.71 22.31 -4.06
C TYR A 522 29.50 21.48 -5.33
N VAL A 523 29.05 20.25 -5.14
CA VAL A 523 28.74 19.33 -6.23
C VAL A 523 27.24 19.45 -6.51
N PRO A 524 26.84 20.01 -7.66
CA PRO A 524 25.44 20.20 -8.00
C PRO A 524 24.67 18.87 -8.02
N GLY A 525 23.43 18.89 -7.51
CA GLY A 525 22.47 17.79 -7.54
C GLY A 525 21.68 17.71 -8.86
N LYS A 526 20.35 17.59 -8.79
CA LYS A 526 19.48 17.60 -9.97
C LYS A 526 19.53 18.98 -10.62
N LEU A 527 19.96 19.06 -11.88
CA LEU A 527 20.01 20.31 -12.64
C LEU A 527 18.71 20.55 -13.41
N SER A 528 18.22 21.80 -13.41
CA SER A 528 17.13 22.29 -14.25
C SER A 528 17.47 23.69 -14.80
N VAL A 529 16.76 24.11 -15.84
CA VAL A 529 16.81 25.48 -16.37
C VAL A 529 15.44 26.11 -16.18
N GLU A 530 15.40 27.27 -15.54
CA GLU A 530 14.18 28.02 -15.26
C GLU A 530 14.29 29.41 -15.90
N TYR A 531 13.19 30.01 -16.34
CA TYR A 531 13.21 31.33 -16.96
C TYR A 531 11.92 32.11 -16.70
N ASN A 532 12.05 33.44 -16.63
CA ASN A 532 10.92 34.38 -16.51
C ASN A 532 10.72 35.08 -17.86
N VAL A 533 9.48 35.38 -18.25
CA VAL A 533 9.18 36.17 -19.47
C VAL A 533 9.06 37.67 -19.14
N LYS A 534 9.51 38.55 -20.05
CA LYS A 534 9.52 40.02 -19.86
C LYS A 534 8.13 40.55 -19.55
N GLN A 535 8.00 41.24 -18.42
CA GLN A 535 6.84 42.06 -18.06
C GLN A 535 7.25 43.54 -18.06
N GLU A 536 6.43 44.44 -18.64
CA GLU A 536 6.77 45.87 -18.72
C GLU A 536 6.81 46.56 -17.34
N GLU A 537 7.94 47.18 -16.97
CA GLU A 537 8.22 47.79 -15.65
C GLU A 537 7.82 49.29 -15.53
N VAL A 538 7.38 49.69 -14.32
CA VAL A 538 7.07 51.08 -13.92
C VAL A 538 7.84 51.45 -12.64
N LYS A 539 8.60 52.57 -12.63
CA LYS A 539 9.50 52.98 -11.52
C LYS A 539 8.88 54.02 -10.56
N VAL A 540 9.09 53.86 -9.24
CA VAL A 540 8.55 54.73 -8.15
C VAL A 540 9.58 55.77 -7.69
N GLY A 541 9.16 57.04 -7.51
CA GLY A 541 9.99 58.12 -6.93
C GLY A 541 10.09 59.42 -7.75
N GLN A 542 9.56 59.43 -8.97
CA GLN A 542 9.09 60.67 -9.60
C GLN A 542 7.82 61.14 -8.88
N GLU A 543 7.49 62.45 -8.87
CA GLU A 543 6.15 62.90 -8.46
C GLU A 543 5.12 62.13 -9.29
N PHE A 544 4.47 61.17 -8.64
CA PHE A 544 3.57 60.22 -9.26
C PHE A 544 2.17 60.80 -9.20
N ASP A 545 1.75 61.37 -10.33
CA ASP A 545 0.42 61.89 -10.49
C ASP A 545 -0.59 60.74 -10.54
N TRP A 546 -1.24 60.49 -9.40
CA TRP A 546 -2.29 59.50 -9.27
C TRP A 546 -3.50 59.77 -10.18
N GLU A 547 -3.69 61.00 -10.69
CA GLU A 547 -4.72 61.29 -11.70
C GLU A 547 -4.32 60.80 -13.10
N ALA A 548 -3.02 60.77 -13.44
CA ALA A 548 -2.56 60.37 -14.77
C ALA A 548 -2.45 58.84 -14.98
N ARG A 549 -2.41 58.05 -13.90
CA ARG A 549 -2.41 56.56 -13.98
C ARG A 549 -3.75 55.91 -13.65
N TYR A 550 -4.71 56.68 -13.13
CA TYR A 550 -6.13 56.30 -13.20
C TYR A 550 -6.65 56.31 -14.66
N THR A 551 -5.89 56.88 -15.60
CA THR A 551 -6.19 56.95 -17.05
C THR A 551 -5.49 55.92 -17.95
N GLU A 552 -4.76 54.92 -17.41
CA GLU A 552 -4.21 53.81 -18.23
C GLU A 552 -4.48 52.40 -17.63
N THR A 553 -5.54 52.24 -16.85
CA THR A 553 -6.25 50.94 -16.79
C THR A 553 -7.13 50.88 -18.04
N SER A 554 -7.16 49.78 -18.82
CA SER A 554 -8.26 49.68 -19.80
C SER A 554 -9.58 49.61 -19.02
N ASP A 555 -10.52 50.44 -19.44
CA ASP A 555 -11.79 50.73 -18.75
C ASP A 555 -12.76 49.54 -18.66
N ASP A 556 -12.44 48.36 -19.21
CA ASP A 556 -13.39 47.27 -19.40
C ASP A 556 -13.69 46.45 -18.12
N LEU A 557 -12.86 46.55 -17.09
CA LEU A 557 -13.11 45.89 -15.78
C LEU A 557 -13.72 46.81 -14.72
N LYS A 558 -14.01 48.08 -15.05
CA LYS A 558 -14.61 49.05 -14.11
C LYS A 558 -16.10 49.36 -14.36
N LYS A 559 -16.78 48.66 -15.29
CA LYS A 559 -18.15 49.03 -15.70
C LYS A 559 -19.25 47.95 -15.63
N THR A 560 -19.07 46.82 -14.96
CA THR A 560 -20.23 45.94 -14.69
C THR A 560 -21.00 46.47 -13.47
N GLN A 561 -22.14 47.15 -13.69
CA GLN A 561 -23.02 47.54 -12.57
C GLN A 561 -23.77 46.32 -12.04
N VAL A 562 -23.30 45.77 -10.91
CA VAL A 562 -24.09 44.83 -10.11
C VAL A 562 -25.04 45.64 -9.24
N SER A 563 -26.35 45.46 -9.42
CA SER A 563 -27.35 46.07 -8.54
C SER A 563 -28.19 44.98 -7.87
N MET A 564 -28.10 44.90 -6.54
CA MET A 564 -29.06 44.13 -5.74
C MET A 564 -30.41 44.85 -5.79
N ILE A 565 -31.45 44.14 -6.22
CA ILE A 565 -32.82 44.62 -6.10
C ILE A 565 -33.47 43.79 -4.99
N GLU A 566 -33.43 44.29 -3.76
CA GLU A 566 -34.28 43.73 -2.71
C GLU A 566 -35.73 43.89 -3.13
N ASN A 567 -36.45 42.77 -3.25
CA ASN A 567 -37.89 42.78 -3.31
C ASN A 567 -38.43 41.92 -2.17
N SER A 568 -39.28 42.54 -1.36
CA SER A 568 -39.75 42.00 -0.08
C SER A 568 -40.65 40.77 -0.29
N GLY A 569 -40.28 39.64 0.33
CA GLY A 569 -41.10 38.44 0.52
C GLY A 569 -40.43 37.18 -0.04
N ASN A 570 -39.77 36.41 0.83
CA ASN A 570 -39.13 35.08 0.69
C ASN A 570 -38.29 34.78 -0.58
N ASN A 571 -38.18 35.70 -1.53
CA ASN A 571 -37.40 35.55 -2.75
C ASN A 571 -36.39 36.69 -2.89
N THR A 572 -35.13 36.33 -3.14
CA THR A 572 -34.07 37.31 -3.43
C THR A 572 -33.76 37.29 -4.92
N SER A 573 -33.80 38.45 -5.57
CA SER A 573 -33.51 38.58 -7.00
C SER A 573 -32.33 39.51 -7.29
N TYR A 574 -31.43 39.05 -8.17
CA TYR A 574 -30.19 39.69 -8.55
C TYR A 574 -30.21 40.01 -10.05
N ARG A 575 -29.86 41.25 -10.43
CA ARG A 575 -29.74 41.68 -11.83
C ARG A 575 -28.27 42.00 -12.15
N PHE A 576 -27.73 41.33 -13.16
CA PHE A 576 -26.38 41.55 -13.68
C PHE A 576 -26.50 42.16 -15.07
N ASP A 577 -26.09 43.41 -15.22
CA ASP A 577 -26.15 44.15 -16.49
C ASP A 577 -24.77 44.20 -17.14
N PHE A 578 -24.64 43.58 -18.32
CA PHE A 578 -23.39 43.47 -19.07
C PHE A 578 -23.30 44.50 -20.20
N SER A 579 -24.25 45.44 -20.26
CA SER A 579 -24.36 46.41 -21.35
C SER A 579 -23.13 47.29 -21.54
N ASP A 580 -22.36 47.51 -20.47
CA ASP A 580 -21.17 48.36 -20.48
C ASP A 580 -19.84 47.58 -20.63
N VAL A 581 -19.90 46.24 -20.74
CA VAL A 581 -18.74 45.35 -20.84
C VAL A 581 -18.21 45.27 -22.28
N SER A 582 -19.10 45.24 -23.28
CA SER A 582 -18.74 45.40 -24.69
C SER A 582 -19.96 45.80 -25.52
N ALA A 583 -19.74 46.42 -26.67
CA ALA A 583 -20.83 46.84 -27.56
C ALA A 583 -21.67 45.66 -28.11
N ASP A 584 -21.09 44.46 -28.16
CA ASP A 584 -21.74 43.22 -28.60
C ASP A 584 -22.62 42.60 -27.50
N LEU A 585 -22.42 43.01 -26.24
CA LEU A 585 -23.20 42.62 -25.07
C LEU A 585 -24.18 43.71 -24.62
N ALA A 586 -24.30 44.79 -25.39
CA ALA A 586 -25.27 45.86 -25.15
C ALA A 586 -26.71 45.31 -25.13
N GLY A 587 -27.33 45.29 -23.93
CA GLY A 587 -28.67 44.73 -23.71
C GLY A 587 -28.71 43.30 -23.14
N VAL A 588 -27.56 42.68 -22.84
CA VAL A 588 -27.49 41.40 -22.12
C VAL A 588 -27.55 41.68 -20.62
N SER A 589 -28.67 41.31 -20.00
CA SER A 589 -28.84 41.35 -18.54
C SER A 589 -29.29 39.98 -18.02
N ILE A 590 -28.63 39.47 -16.99
CA ILE A 590 -29.02 38.21 -16.33
C ILE A 590 -29.78 38.58 -15.05
N ASP A 591 -31.07 38.23 -15.03
CA ASP A 591 -31.90 38.33 -13.83
C ASP A 591 -31.99 36.93 -13.20
N MET A 592 -31.46 36.78 -11.98
CA MET A 592 -31.61 35.57 -11.17
C MET A 592 -32.58 35.84 -10.04
N ALA A 593 -33.51 34.93 -9.77
CA ALA A 593 -34.38 34.99 -8.59
C ALA A 593 -34.33 33.64 -7.88
N ILE A 594 -34.01 33.65 -6.58
CA ILE A 594 -33.98 32.46 -5.74
C ILE A 594 -35.27 32.46 -4.92
N SER A 595 -36.06 31.39 -5.04
CA SER A 595 -37.26 31.16 -4.23
C SER A 595 -37.08 29.88 -3.43
N GLN A 596 -37.36 29.92 -2.12
CA GLN A 596 -37.50 28.72 -1.30
C GLN A 596 -38.96 28.27 -1.37
N LEU A 597 -39.22 27.03 -1.81
CA LEU A 597 -40.56 26.42 -1.76
C LEU A 597 -40.69 25.68 -0.43
N ASP A 598 -41.66 26.08 0.38
CA ASP A 598 -41.95 25.48 1.68
C ASP A 598 -42.92 24.29 1.49
N ALA A 599 -42.72 23.18 2.20
CA ALA A 599 -43.55 21.97 2.10
C ALA A 599 -45.02 22.20 2.51
N ALA A 600 -45.32 23.35 3.13
CA ALA A 600 -46.64 23.73 3.59
C ALA A 600 -47.66 24.00 2.45
N ASP A 601 -47.21 24.12 1.21
CA ASP A 601 -48.03 24.49 0.04
C ASP A 601 -48.89 23.31 -0.48
N GLY A 602 -48.64 22.09 -0.01
CA GLY A 602 -49.50 20.93 -0.24
C GLY A 602 -49.43 20.29 -1.63
N THR A 603 -48.39 20.57 -2.42
CA THR A 603 -48.14 19.82 -3.67
C THR A 603 -47.07 18.77 -3.45
N ASP A 604 -47.51 17.51 -3.40
CA ASP A 604 -46.66 16.33 -3.39
C ASP A 604 -45.86 16.28 -4.71
N VAL A 605 -44.58 15.93 -4.66
CA VAL A 605 -43.67 15.94 -5.83
C VAL A 605 -44.20 15.08 -6.99
N GLY A 606 -45.05 14.09 -6.68
CA GLY A 606 -45.80 13.28 -7.66
C GLY A 606 -46.82 14.04 -8.51
N GLU A 607 -47.41 15.14 -8.04
CA GLU A 607 -48.31 15.99 -8.84
C GLU A 607 -47.55 16.78 -9.90
N TRP A 608 -46.31 17.20 -9.62
CA TRP A 608 -45.46 17.86 -10.61
C TRP A 608 -45.07 16.91 -11.75
N LEU A 609 -44.70 15.66 -11.45
CA LEU A 609 -44.47 14.61 -12.46
C LEU A 609 -45.71 14.34 -13.34
N GLY A 610 -46.92 14.46 -12.77
CA GLY A 610 -48.19 14.39 -13.50
C GLY A 610 -48.43 15.61 -14.42
N ILE A 611 -48.17 16.82 -13.92
CA ILE A 611 -48.28 18.07 -14.70
C ILE A 611 -47.28 18.12 -15.86
N PHE A 612 -46.07 17.58 -15.66
CA PHE A 612 -45.03 17.45 -16.70
C PHE A 612 -45.38 16.47 -17.82
N LYS A 613 -46.23 15.46 -17.57
CA LYS A 613 -46.70 14.52 -18.60
C LYS A 613 -47.85 15.08 -19.44
N ASP A 614 -48.72 15.90 -18.84
CA ASP A 614 -49.99 16.28 -19.48
C ASP A 614 -50.03 17.72 -20.03
N THR A 615 -49.05 18.58 -19.74
CA THR A 615 -49.22 20.02 -20.07
C THR A 615 -48.13 20.69 -20.93
N PHE A 616 -46.90 20.19 -21.06
CA PHE A 616 -45.90 20.86 -21.91
C PHE A 616 -44.91 19.88 -22.56
N ASP A 617 -44.41 20.23 -23.75
CA ASP A 617 -43.46 19.48 -24.57
C ASP A 617 -42.03 19.57 -23.98
N VAL A 618 -41.86 19.11 -22.73
CA VAL A 618 -40.64 19.26 -21.93
C VAL A 618 -39.68 18.09 -22.18
N SER A 619 -38.45 18.38 -22.59
CA SER A 619 -37.36 17.41 -22.62
C SER A 619 -36.74 17.34 -21.22
N ALA A 620 -37.06 16.32 -20.43
CA ALA A 620 -36.39 16.09 -19.15
C ALA A 620 -35.09 15.31 -19.37
N MET A 621 -33.97 15.78 -18.83
CA MET A 621 -32.68 15.12 -18.93
C MET A 621 -32.02 15.05 -17.55
N LEU A 622 -31.51 13.87 -17.19
CA LEU A 622 -30.66 13.68 -16.01
C LEU A 622 -29.24 14.08 -16.41
N ILE A 623 -28.70 15.07 -15.72
CA ILE A 623 -27.32 15.52 -15.95
C ILE A 623 -26.50 15.07 -14.74
N PRO A 624 -25.40 14.33 -14.94
CA PRO A 624 -24.45 14.03 -13.87
C PRO A 624 -23.75 15.32 -13.44
N GLY A 625 -23.68 15.55 -12.13
CA GLY A 625 -22.85 16.57 -11.51
C GLY A 625 -21.36 16.26 -11.60
N LEU A 626 -20.53 17.27 -11.31
CA LEU A 626 -19.10 17.11 -11.08
C LEU A 626 -18.77 16.27 -9.83
N ASP A 627 -19.78 16.01 -9.00
CA ASP A 627 -19.77 15.23 -7.76
C ASP A 627 -20.54 13.89 -7.90
N ASP A 628 -20.81 13.44 -9.12
CA ASP A 628 -21.64 12.28 -9.47
C ASP A 628 -23.13 12.34 -9.04
N SER A 629 -23.60 13.44 -8.42
CA SER A 629 -25.02 13.70 -8.13
C SER A 629 -25.83 13.83 -9.41
N LYS A 630 -26.98 13.16 -9.52
CA LYS A 630 -27.87 13.32 -10.69
C LYS A 630 -28.86 14.45 -10.47
N TYR A 631 -28.84 15.44 -11.35
CA TYR A 631 -29.77 16.59 -11.32
C TYR A 631 -30.86 16.44 -12.38
N LEU A 632 -32.11 16.72 -12.02
CA LEU A 632 -33.24 16.72 -12.97
C LEU A 632 -33.37 18.07 -13.68
N PHE A 633 -33.13 18.10 -14.99
CA PHE A 633 -33.31 19.31 -15.81
C PHE A 633 -34.64 19.25 -16.57
N ALA A 634 -35.45 20.30 -16.50
CA ALA A 634 -36.67 20.47 -17.27
C ALA A 634 -36.69 21.85 -17.93
N SER A 635 -36.73 21.94 -19.26
CA SER A 635 -36.90 23.24 -19.95
C SER A 635 -38.19 23.27 -20.77
N ASP A 636 -39.02 24.28 -20.54
CA ASP A 636 -40.15 24.57 -21.43
C ASP A 636 -39.63 25.19 -22.74
N ARG A 637 -39.77 24.46 -23.85
CA ARG A 637 -39.33 24.91 -25.19
C ARG A 637 -40.18 26.05 -25.76
N SER A 638 -41.29 26.41 -25.12
CA SER A 638 -42.26 27.38 -25.65
C SER A 638 -42.13 28.78 -25.05
N SER A 639 -41.31 28.97 -24.01
CA SER A 639 -41.10 30.27 -23.36
C SER A 639 -39.63 30.70 -23.40
N THR A 640 -39.38 32.01 -23.32
CA THR A 640 -38.02 32.61 -23.19
C THR A 640 -37.41 32.42 -21.80
N GLU A 641 -38.07 31.63 -20.94
CA GLU A 641 -37.70 31.39 -19.54
C GLU A 641 -37.42 29.90 -19.31
N ALA A 642 -36.19 29.57 -18.92
CA ALA A 642 -35.86 28.23 -18.41
C ALA A 642 -36.17 28.16 -16.91
N VAL A 643 -36.87 27.11 -16.48
CA VAL A 643 -37.24 26.86 -15.07
C VAL A 643 -36.50 25.63 -14.59
N ILE A 644 -35.59 25.77 -13.63
CA ILE A 644 -34.80 24.65 -13.11
C ILE A 644 -35.42 24.18 -11.79
N ILE A 645 -35.59 22.87 -11.62
CA ILE A 645 -36.04 22.24 -10.38
C ILE A 645 -35.00 21.18 -10.02
N ILE A 646 -34.25 21.42 -8.95
CA ILE A 646 -33.20 20.51 -8.48
C ILE A 646 -33.84 19.51 -7.52
N ALA A 647 -33.75 18.21 -7.83
CA ALA A 647 -34.09 17.13 -6.91
C ALA A 647 -32.96 16.10 -6.94
N LYS A 648 -32.50 15.68 -5.76
CA LYS A 648 -31.42 14.70 -5.52
C LYS A 648 -32.06 13.33 -5.26
N GLU A 649 -31.49 12.23 -5.78
CA GLU A 649 -32.02 10.88 -5.50
C GLU A 649 -30.96 9.95 -4.89
N GLY A 650 -31.31 9.42 -3.71
CA GLY A 650 -30.57 8.49 -2.85
C GLY A 650 -31.22 8.33 -1.46
N LEU A 651 -32.50 7.96 -1.42
CA LEU A 651 -33.34 7.55 -0.26
C LEU A 651 -33.63 8.54 0.89
N GLU A 652 -34.04 9.78 0.57
CA GLU A 652 -35.21 10.49 1.11
C GLU A 652 -35.30 11.80 0.31
N LEU A 653 -36.48 12.17 -0.17
CA LEU A 653 -36.69 13.46 -0.87
C LEU A 653 -36.43 14.59 0.15
N VAL A 654 -35.21 15.14 0.14
CA VAL A 654 -34.84 16.24 1.03
C VAL A 654 -35.56 17.51 0.57
N ASP A 655 -36.22 18.12 1.53
CA ASP A 655 -37.18 19.20 1.43
C ASP A 655 -36.55 20.49 0.86
N GLY A 656 -36.65 20.71 -0.46
CA GLY A 656 -36.20 21.97 -1.07
C GLY A 656 -36.10 21.95 -2.58
N ALA A 657 -37.08 22.53 -3.27
CA ALA A 657 -36.99 22.83 -4.70
C ALA A 657 -36.52 24.28 -4.91
N VAL A 658 -35.37 24.48 -5.56
CA VAL A 658 -34.86 25.81 -5.92
C VAL A 658 -35.30 26.16 -7.35
N LYS A 659 -36.18 27.16 -7.49
CA LYS A 659 -36.60 27.68 -8.81
C LYS A 659 -35.62 28.72 -9.32
N LEU A 660 -34.88 28.40 -10.40
CA LEU A 660 -34.09 29.37 -11.16
C LEU A 660 -34.85 29.77 -12.43
N THR A 661 -34.98 31.08 -12.70
CA THR A 661 -35.64 31.60 -13.90
C THR A 661 -34.63 32.38 -14.73
N LEU A 662 -34.33 31.94 -15.95
CA LEU A 662 -33.44 32.64 -16.88
C LEU A 662 -34.25 33.34 -17.98
N LYS A 663 -34.35 34.67 -17.96
CA LYS A 663 -34.97 35.44 -19.07
C LYS A 663 -33.95 35.75 -20.17
N LEU A 664 -34.01 35.02 -21.28
CA LEU A 664 -33.22 35.34 -22.48
C LEU A 664 -34.07 36.18 -23.44
N ASN A 665 -33.75 37.46 -23.65
CA ASN A 665 -34.44 38.28 -24.66
C ASN A 665 -33.80 38.10 -26.07
N PRO A 666 -34.59 38.15 -27.16
CA PRO A 666 -34.54 37.10 -28.18
C PRO A 666 -33.97 37.58 -29.52
N THR A 667 -33.12 36.76 -30.14
CA THR A 667 -32.96 36.74 -31.61
C THR A 667 -33.09 35.36 -32.25
N GLY A 668 -33.32 34.30 -31.47
CA GLY A 668 -33.66 33.00 -32.03
C GLY A 668 -34.26 32.05 -31.00
N SER A 669 -35.38 31.43 -31.35
CA SER A 669 -35.90 30.26 -30.63
C SER A 669 -34.91 29.11 -30.78
N TYR A 670 -34.33 28.64 -29.67
CA TYR A 670 -33.47 27.45 -29.63
C TYR A 670 -34.31 26.23 -29.99
N THR A 671 -33.97 25.54 -31.08
CA THR A 671 -34.78 24.44 -31.60
C THR A 671 -34.12 23.06 -31.40
N LYS A 672 -32.86 23.00 -30.96
CA LYS A 672 -32.13 21.75 -30.69
C LYS A 672 -31.37 21.80 -29.36
N LEU A 673 -31.25 20.64 -28.70
CA LEU A 673 -30.60 20.48 -27.39
C LEU A 673 -29.10 20.87 -27.40
N SER A 674 -28.43 20.67 -28.54
CA SER A 674 -27.04 21.10 -28.77
C SER A 674 -26.85 22.60 -28.61
N ASP A 675 -27.87 23.39 -28.91
CA ASP A 675 -27.81 24.85 -28.86
C ASP A 675 -27.86 25.36 -27.41
N LEU A 676 -28.29 24.52 -26.47
CA LEU A 676 -28.26 24.76 -25.03
C LEU A 676 -27.03 24.16 -24.33
N SER A 677 -26.27 23.29 -25.01
CA SER A 677 -25.10 22.56 -24.46
C SER A 677 -24.06 23.46 -23.77
N PRO A 678 -23.71 24.66 -24.30
CA PRO A 678 -22.76 25.56 -23.61
C PRO A 678 -23.31 26.11 -22.29
N TYR A 679 -24.63 26.23 -22.18
CA TYR A 679 -25.31 26.76 -20.99
C TYR A 679 -25.62 25.67 -19.95
N LEU A 680 -25.72 24.40 -20.35
CA LEU A 680 -26.03 23.28 -19.43
C LEU A 680 -24.93 23.02 -18.39
N GLY A 681 -23.64 23.14 -18.76
CA GLY A 681 -22.53 23.03 -17.80
C GLY A 681 -22.50 24.17 -16.78
N VAL A 682 -22.90 25.37 -17.22
CA VAL A 682 -23.07 26.56 -16.37
C VAL A 682 -24.22 26.37 -15.37
N LEU A 683 -25.32 25.78 -15.83
CA LEU A 683 -26.49 25.50 -14.99
C LEU A 683 -26.23 24.40 -13.95
N ALA A 684 -25.47 23.35 -14.30
CA ALA A 684 -25.06 22.31 -13.38
C ALA A 684 -24.11 22.84 -12.27
N LYS A 685 -23.18 23.72 -12.64
CA LYS A 685 -22.28 24.39 -11.68
C LYS A 685 -23.06 25.29 -10.72
N GLY A 686 -23.98 26.11 -11.23
CA GLY A 686 -24.85 26.97 -10.40
C GLY A 686 -25.77 26.18 -9.46
N ALA A 687 -26.22 25.00 -9.87
CA ALA A 687 -27.01 24.09 -9.04
C ALA A 687 -26.20 23.49 -7.88
N SER A 688 -24.97 23.01 -8.14
CA SER A 688 -24.03 22.52 -7.11
C SER A 688 -23.75 23.59 -6.05
N THR A 689 -23.45 24.81 -6.48
CA THR A 689 -23.17 25.94 -5.60
C THR A 689 -24.37 26.34 -4.74
N ALA A 690 -25.58 26.32 -5.30
CA ALA A 690 -26.79 26.61 -4.53
C ALA A 690 -27.06 25.55 -3.45
N SER A 691 -26.72 24.28 -3.71
CA SER A 691 -26.80 23.19 -2.72
C SER A 691 -25.78 23.38 -1.60
N GLU A 692 -24.51 23.63 -1.94
CA GLU A 692 -23.45 23.86 -0.93
C GLU A 692 -23.76 25.06 -0.02
N ILE A 693 -24.32 26.14 -0.59
CA ILE A 693 -24.75 27.31 0.20
C ILE A 693 -25.90 26.94 1.15
N TYR A 694 -26.83 26.08 0.72
CA TYR A 694 -27.93 25.61 1.56
C TYR A 694 -27.41 24.76 2.74
N ASP A 695 -26.45 23.87 2.49
CA ASP A 695 -25.82 23.05 3.52
C ASP A 695 -25.09 23.92 4.55
N PHE A 696 -24.38 24.98 4.13
CA PHE A 696 -23.78 25.95 5.06
C PHE A 696 -24.80 26.67 5.96
N TYR A 697 -26.02 26.94 5.46
CA TYR A 697 -27.06 27.53 6.30
C TYR A 697 -27.57 26.56 7.36
N GLN A 698 -27.66 25.26 7.07
CA GLN A 698 -28.02 24.23 8.05
C GLN A 698 -26.92 24.04 9.09
N ASP A 699 -25.66 23.99 8.66
CA ASP A 699 -24.50 23.87 9.55
C ASP A 699 -24.34 25.09 10.46
N LYS A 700 -24.65 26.29 9.95
CA LYS A 700 -24.70 27.52 10.75
C LYS A 700 -25.74 27.44 11.86
N GLU A 701 -26.96 27.01 11.55
CA GLU A 701 -28.03 26.87 12.55
C GLU A 701 -27.70 25.78 13.58
N ALA A 702 -27.07 24.68 13.15
CA ALA A 702 -26.57 23.63 14.06
C ALA A 702 -25.48 24.16 15.00
N LEU A 703 -24.49 24.89 14.47
CA LEU A 703 -23.39 25.46 15.27
C LEU A 703 -23.88 26.54 16.23
N ILE A 704 -24.80 27.42 15.80
CA ILE A 704 -25.41 28.43 16.67
C ILE A 704 -26.17 27.75 17.82
N ASN A 705 -26.94 26.70 17.53
CA ASN A 705 -27.63 25.91 18.56
C ASN A 705 -26.64 25.23 19.52
N GLU A 706 -25.52 24.71 19.02
CA GLU A 706 -24.44 24.12 19.83
C GLU A 706 -23.79 25.17 20.76
N ILE A 707 -23.45 26.36 20.25
CA ILE A 707 -22.91 27.48 21.04
C ILE A 707 -23.85 27.86 22.21
N TYR A 708 -25.16 27.86 21.97
CA TYR A 708 -26.14 28.13 23.03
C TYR A 708 -26.21 27.01 24.08
N GLN A 709 -25.95 25.76 23.70
CA GLN A 709 -26.00 24.59 24.59
C GLN A 709 -24.68 24.31 25.33
N THR A 710 -23.53 24.75 24.82
CA THR A 710 -22.21 24.50 25.41
C THR A 710 -21.98 25.30 26.71
N PRO A 711 -21.66 24.62 27.85
CA PRO A 711 -21.25 25.28 29.09
C PRO A 711 -19.79 25.75 29.01
N GLY A 712 -19.52 27.04 29.25
CA GLY A 712 -18.14 27.58 29.30
C GLY A 712 -17.89 28.79 28.38
N ILE A 713 -18.74 29.00 27.37
CA ILE A 713 -18.67 30.19 26.49
C ILE A 713 -19.19 31.40 27.27
N THR A 714 -18.30 32.32 27.64
CA THR A 714 -18.56 33.47 28.52
C THR A 714 -19.28 34.62 27.82
N ASP A 715 -19.10 34.81 26.51
CA ASP A 715 -19.83 35.78 25.68
C ASP A 715 -20.46 35.11 24.45
N LYS A 716 -21.63 34.51 24.65
CA LYS A 716 -22.38 33.79 23.59
C LYS A 716 -22.82 34.71 22.45
N SER A 717 -23.06 35.99 22.70
CA SER A 717 -23.49 36.94 21.67
C SER A 717 -22.36 37.28 20.71
N GLU A 718 -21.12 37.36 21.21
CA GLU A 718 -19.93 37.54 20.38
C GLU A 718 -19.56 36.27 19.62
N ALA A 719 -19.68 35.09 20.25
CA ALA A 719 -19.45 33.80 19.58
C ALA A 719 -20.45 33.55 18.43
N VAL A 720 -21.73 33.87 18.63
CA VAL A 720 -22.76 33.79 17.57
C VAL A 720 -22.48 34.78 16.44
N ARG A 721 -22.06 36.02 16.74
CA ARG A 721 -21.67 36.99 15.70
C ARG A 721 -20.47 36.52 14.86
N ARG A 722 -19.50 35.88 15.50
CA ARG A 722 -18.33 35.30 14.82
C ARG A 722 -18.70 34.07 13.99
N ALA A 723 -19.65 33.25 14.45
CA ALA A 723 -20.22 32.16 13.66
C ALA A 723 -20.99 32.68 12.44
N GLU A 724 -21.86 33.69 12.61
CA GLU A 724 -22.58 34.33 11.50
C GLU A 724 -21.62 34.94 10.47
N ALA A 725 -20.56 35.62 10.91
CA ALA A 725 -19.55 36.18 10.01
C ALA A 725 -18.73 35.09 9.28
N LEU A 726 -18.40 33.99 9.97
CA LEU A 726 -17.70 32.84 9.38
C LEU A 726 -18.49 32.22 8.21
N PHE A 727 -19.77 31.92 8.43
CA PHE A 727 -20.60 31.29 7.40
C PHE A 727 -20.97 32.27 6.28
N GLU A 728 -21.02 33.57 6.56
CA GLU A 728 -21.20 34.59 5.52
C GLU A 728 -19.94 34.76 4.65
N ASP A 729 -18.75 34.65 5.25
CA ASP A 729 -17.48 34.60 4.52
C ASP A 729 -17.39 33.34 3.64
N GLN A 730 -17.80 32.17 4.16
CA GLN A 730 -17.86 30.91 3.40
C GLN A 730 -18.85 30.99 2.23
N LYS A 731 -20.06 31.53 2.47
CA LYS A 731 -21.06 31.74 1.41
C LYS A 731 -20.53 32.65 0.30
N ASN A 732 -19.94 33.79 0.66
CA ASN A 732 -19.41 34.74 -0.30
C ASN A 732 -18.23 34.15 -1.09
N TYR A 733 -17.39 33.36 -0.43
CA TYR A 733 -16.30 32.61 -1.06
C TYR A 733 -16.83 31.58 -2.07
N THR A 734 -17.82 30.77 -1.71
CA THR A 734 -18.41 29.75 -2.59
C THR A 734 -19.16 30.35 -3.79
N ILE A 735 -19.90 31.46 -3.59
CA ILE A 735 -20.52 32.22 -4.68
C ILE A 735 -19.46 32.76 -5.64
N MET A 736 -18.36 33.31 -5.11
CA MET A 736 -17.26 33.84 -5.91
C MET A 736 -16.61 32.74 -6.77
N MET A 737 -16.34 31.58 -6.17
CA MET A 737 -15.72 30.44 -6.84
C MET A 737 -16.61 29.82 -7.93
N ALA A 738 -17.94 29.93 -7.79
CA ALA A 738 -18.92 29.42 -8.75
C ALA A 738 -19.19 30.35 -9.95
N LEU A 739 -19.07 31.66 -9.77
CA LEU A 739 -19.28 32.67 -10.82
C LEU A 739 -18.06 32.85 -11.74
N LEU A 740 -16.87 32.51 -11.24
CA LEU A 740 -15.59 32.63 -11.96
C LEU A 740 -15.54 31.85 -13.29
N PRO A 741 -16.04 30.60 -13.38
CA PRO A 741 -16.14 29.87 -14.64
C PRO A 741 -17.15 30.46 -15.65
N LEU A 742 -18.24 31.08 -15.17
CA LEU A 742 -19.25 31.74 -16.01
C LEU A 742 -18.68 32.95 -16.77
N LEU A 743 -17.85 33.75 -16.08
CA LEU A 743 -17.09 34.86 -16.68
C LEU A 743 -16.18 34.33 -17.81
N ALA A 744 -15.44 33.24 -17.59
CA ALA A 744 -14.58 32.66 -18.63
C ALA A 744 -15.35 32.20 -19.89
N ALA A 745 -16.57 31.67 -19.72
CA ALA A 745 -17.41 31.17 -20.81
C ALA A 745 -18.13 32.28 -21.62
N SER A 746 -18.49 33.42 -21.00
CA SER A 746 -19.17 34.53 -21.70
C SER A 746 -18.25 35.40 -22.55
N PHE A 747 -16.92 35.30 -22.35
CA PHE A 747 -15.95 36.19 -22.99
C PHE A 747 -15.14 35.58 -24.14
N GLY A 748 -15.32 34.30 -24.50
CA GLY A 748 -14.53 33.68 -25.58
C GLY A 748 -13.02 33.91 -25.44
N VAL A 749 -12.51 33.89 -24.20
CA VAL A 749 -11.13 34.26 -23.89
C VAL A 749 -10.18 33.09 -24.15
N THR A 750 -8.99 33.42 -24.64
CA THR A 750 -7.88 32.49 -24.89
C THR A 750 -7.29 31.92 -23.58
N ALA A 751 -6.60 30.78 -23.71
CA ALA A 751 -6.03 29.94 -22.65
C ALA A 751 -5.25 30.60 -21.47
N PRO A 752 -4.61 31.78 -21.57
CA PRO A 752 -3.79 32.31 -20.47
C PRO A 752 -4.59 32.77 -19.24
N VAL A 753 -5.82 33.26 -19.43
CA VAL A 753 -6.66 33.71 -18.30
C VAL A 753 -7.21 32.51 -17.53
N ALA A 754 -7.52 31.40 -18.21
CA ALA A 754 -7.97 30.16 -17.57
C ALA A 754 -6.88 29.49 -16.70
N LEU A 755 -5.61 29.58 -17.09
CA LEU A 755 -4.46 29.03 -16.36
C LEU A 755 -4.09 29.85 -15.11
N VAL A 756 -4.18 31.18 -15.16
CA VAL A 756 -3.99 32.05 -13.98
C VAL A 756 -5.12 31.84 -12.96
N PHE A 757 -6.35 31.63 -13.43
CA PHE A 757 -7.47 31.30 -12.54
C PHE A 757 -7.39 29.89 -11.96
N SER A 758 -6.97 28.87 -12.74
CA SER A 758 -6.75 27.49 -12.29
C SER A 758 -5.71 27.41 -11.16
N GLY A 759 -4.58 28.11 -11.30
CA GLY A 759 -3.52 28.13 -10.28
C GLY A 759 -3.91 28.87 -9.00
N MET A 760 -4.74 29.93 -9.09
CA MET A 760 -5.32 30.57 -7.90
C MET A 760 -6.39 29.68 -7.23
N LEU A 761 -7.18 28.92 -7.99
CA LEU A 761 -8.22 28.02 -7.47
C LEU A 761 -7.63 26.82 -6.70
N GLU A 762 -6.52 26.22 -7.17
CA GLU A 762 -5.83 25.11 -6.48
C GLU A 762 -5.15 25.54 -5.16
N MET A 763 -4.62 26.77 -5.10
CA MET A 763 -3.95 27.31 -3.92
C MET A 763 -4.93 27.74 -2.80
N ILE A 764 -6.13 28.24 -3.16
CA ILE A 764 -7.14 28.65 -2.18
C ILE A 764 -8.00 27.45 -1.73
N GLY A 765 -8.23 26.46 -2.60
CA GLY A 765 -8.95 25.23 -2.23
C GLY A 765 -8.26 24.41 -1.14
N SER A 766 -6.95 24.16 -1.28
CA SER A 766 -6.16 23.32 -0.35
C SER A 766 -5.88 23.94 1.02
N THR A 767 -5.97 25.27 1.16
CA THR A 767 -5.74 25.99 2.43
C THR A 767 -7.04 26.39 3.15
N SER A 768 -8.18 26.40 2.45
CA SER A 768 -9.45 26.89 3.00
C SER A 768 -10.09 25.93 4.01
N THR A 769 -10.05 24.62 3.80
CA THR A 769 -10.67 23.63 4.71
C THR A 769 -10.06 23.71 6.12
N TYR A 770 -8.73 23.70 6.22
CA TYR A 770 -8.01 23.85 7.50
C TYR A 770 -8.26 25.22 8.15
N PHE A 771 -8.36 26.29 7.35
CA PHE A 771 -8.67 27.64 7.83
C PHE A 771 -10.09 27.75 8.42
N TRP A 772 -11.08 27.10 7.79
CA TRP A 772 -12.47 27.08 8.25
C TRP A 772 -12.66 26.19 9.48
N GLU A 773 -12.00 25.03 9.53
CA GLU A 773 -11.99 24.13 10.70
C GLU A 773 -11.35 24.81 11.91
N MET A 774 -10.21 25.47 11.73
CA MET A 774 -9.55 26.27 12.78
C MET A 774 -10.44 27.38 13.31
N ARG A 775 -11.10 28.17 12.44
CA ARG A 775 -12.03 29.22 12.88
C ARG A 775 -13.25 28.66 13.62
N THR A 776 -13.79 27.54 13.16
CA THR A 776 -14.92 26.84 13.81
C THR A 776 -14.52 26.32 15.20
N TYR A 777 -13.32 25.75 15.32
CA TYR A 777 -12.75 25.29 16.59
C TYR A 777 -12.51 26.44 17.59
N CYS A 778 -11.97 27.57 17.13
CA CYS A 778 -11.78 28.76 17.96
C CYS A 778 -13.11 29.35 18.45
N ILE A 779 -14.16 29.30 17.63
CA ILE A 779 -15.52 29.75 18.01
C ILE A 779 -16.16 28.82 19.06
N LYS A 780 -15.97 27.50 18.93
CA LYS A 780 -16.49 26.49 19.88
C LYS A 780 -15.82 26.58 21.26
N ASN A 781 -14.53 26.89 21.30
CA ASN A 781 -13.73 26.82 22.53
C ASN A 781 -13.36 28.19 23.15
N GLY A 782 -13.57 29.30 22.44
CA GLY A 782 -13.39 30.64 23.00
C GLY A 782 -11.94 31.10 23.23
N TYR A 783 -10.97 30.57 22.45
CA TYR A 783 -9.54 30.91 22.59
C TYR A 783 -8.94 31.52 21.30
N ASP A 784 -8.15 32.58 21.46
CA ASP A 784 -7.13 33.05 20.50
C ASP A 784 -5.80 32.32 20.83
N ILE A 785 -5.11 31.70 19.85
CA ILE A 785 -3.90 30.90 20.13
C ILE A 785 -2.79 31.09 19.06
N TYR A 786 -1.54 31.19 19.51
CA TYR A 786 -0.27 30.97 18.79
C TYR A 786 0.37 29.63 19.21
N GLY A 787 0.89 28.86 18.23
CA GLY A 787 2.16 28.10 18.26
C GLY A 787 2.31 26.78 19.04
N ILE A 788 2.78 25.71 18.37
CA ILE A 788 3.08 24.36 18.89
C ILE A 788 4.51 24.27 19.47
N ASP A 789 4.70 23.42 20.48
CA ASP A 789 5.82 23.33 21.43
C ASP A 789 6.62 22.01 21.25
N TRP A 790 7.96 22.04 21.35
CA TRP A 790 8.82 20.87 21.63
C TRP A 790 9.93 21.30 22.61
N LYS A 791 10.13 20.53 23.70
CA LYS A 791 11.09 20.79 24.79
C LYS A 791 12.05 19.60 25.02
N ILE A 792 13.27 19.86 25.55
CA ILE A 792 13.84 19.38 26.84
C ILE A 792 15.40 19.25 26.86
N ASP A 793 15.98 19.69 28.00
CA ASP A 793 17.40 19.59 28.44
C ASP A 793 17.58 18.52 29.59
N PRO A 794 18.55 18.50 30.56
CA PRO A 794 19.20 17.26 31.06
C PRO A 794 18.28 16.07 31.29
N SER A 795 18.49 15.02 30.47
CA SER A 795 17.62 13.86 30.37
C SER A 795 18.41 12.56 30.33
N GLY A 796 17.82 11.49 30.86
CA GLY A 796 18.46 10.18 30.91
C GLY A 796 17.61 9.17 31.66
N TYR A 797 18.22 8.05 32.06
CA TYR A 797 17.56 7.03 32.85
C TYR A 797 18.36 6.59 34.09
N VAL A 798 17.66 5.99 35.06
CA VAL A 798 18.25 5.44 36.27
C VAL A 798 18.16 3.91 36.24
N TYR A 799 19.23 3.22 36.64
CA TYR A 799 19.30 1.75 36.63
C TYR A 799 20.00 1.19 37.87
N GLU A 800 19.90 -0.12 38.10
CA GLU A 800 20.62 -0.85 39.17
C GLU A 800 21.49 -1.96 38.56
N ALA A 801 22.78 -1.98 38.92
CA ALA A 801 23.81 -2.94 38.51
C ALA A 801 24.13 -3.01 37.01
N VAL A 802 23.13 -3.21 36.15
CA VAL A 802 23.23 -3.28 34.69
C VAL A 802 22.21 -2.36 34.06
N GLU A 803 22.53 -1.76 32.91
CA GLU A 803 21.70 -0.68 32.33
C GLU A 803 20.26 -1.13 32.09
N ASN A 804 20.04 -2.30 31.49
CA ASN A 804 18.69 -2.80 31.18
C ASN A 804 17.81 -3.08 32.42
N ASN A 805 18.35 -2.98 33.65
CA ASN A 805 17.56 -3.05 34.88
C ASN A 805 17.18 -1.64 35.35
N ARG A 806 16.21 -1.03 34.68
CA ARG A 806 15.71 0.33 34.91
C ARG A 806 15.00 0.48 36.26
N LEU A 807 15.13 1.64 36.89
CA LEU A 807 14.51 1.94 38.18
C LEU A 807 13.40 2.98 38.05
N GLU A 808 12.15 2.53 38.18
CA GLU A 808 10.96 3.39 38.27
C GLU A 808 10.84 4.07 39.65
N GLY A 809 10.21 5.25 39.69
CA GLY A 809 9.86 5.95 40.93
C GLY A 809 11.07 6.47 41.71
N VAL A 810 12.23 6.62 41.07
CA VAL A 810 13.39 7.31 41.65
C VAL A 810 13.07 8.79 41.68
N LYS A 811 13.16 9.40 42.86
CA LYS A 811 13.00 10.83 43.00
C LYS A 811 14.25 11.52 42.48
N THR A 812 14.12 12.27 41.40
CA THR A 812 15.19 13.08 40.82
C THR A 812 14.98 14.52 41.23
N THR A 813 16.03 15.19 41.71
CA THR A 813 15.98 16.60 42.15
C THR A 813 17.09 17.39 41.47
N ALA A 814 16.72 18.42 40.70
CA ALA A 814 17.68 19.27 40.01
C ALA A 814 18.22 20.39 40.91
N TYR A 815 19.53 20.53 40.96
CA TYR A 815 20.25 21.62 41.62
C TYR A 815 20.99 22.45 40.58
N TYR A 816 21.07 23.74 40.84
CA TYR A 816 21.60 24.76 39.95
C TYR A 816 22.79 25.50 40.59
N LYS A 817 23.76 25.85 39.75
CA LYS A 817 24.80 26.86 40.01
C LYS A 817 24.99 27.73 38.78
N GLU A 818 25.17 29.02 39.00
CA GLU A 818 25.57 29.96 37.94
C GLU A 818 26.99 29.64 37.46
N ASN A 819 27.93 29.39 38.39
CA ASN A 819 29.31 29.01 38.05
C ASN A 819 29.76 27.74 38.80
N LEU A 820 30.57 26.91 38.16
CA LEU A 820 31.12 25.69 38.77
C LEU A 820 31.96 25.97 40.02
N GLU A 821 32.58 27.15 40.12
CA GLU A 821 33.37 27.61 41.27
C GLU A 821 32.52 28.05 42.48
N ASP A 822 31.20 28.23 42.30
CA ASP A 822 30.31 28.68 43.36
C ASP A 822 30.17 27.61 44.46
N THR A 823 30.31 28.04 45.71
CA THR A 823 30.34 27.11 46.84
C THR A 823 28.96 26.61 47.27
N GLU A 824 27.88 27.31 46.93
CA GLU A 824 26.52 26.96 47.32
C GLU A 824 25.71 26.48 46.10
N ALA A 825 25.18 25.25 46.17
CA ALA A 825 24.24 24.71 45.19
C ALA A 825 22.81 25.13 45.55
N ILE A 826 22.06 25.66 44.59
CA ILE A 826 20.69 26.15 44.79
C ILE A 826 19.71 25.07 44.35
N LEU A 827 18.72 24.74 45.19
CA LEU A 827 17.60 23.91 44.75
C LEU A 827 16.77 24.71 43.74
N TRP A 828 16.68 24.21 42.50
CA TRP A 828 16.04 24.96 41.43
C TRP A 828 14.52 25.01 41.59
N ASP A 829 13.94 26.21 41.47
CA ASP A 829 12.49 26.41 41.48
C ASP A 829 11.93 26.27 40.06
N ALA A 830 11.44 25.08 39.74
CA ALA A 830 10.92 24.75 38.42
C ALA A 830 9.56 25.40 38.09
N SER A 831 8.91 26.05 39.07
CA SER A 831 7.59 26.66 38.87
C SER A 831 7.63 27.85 37.90
N GLU A 832 8.79 28.49 37.72
CA GLU A 832 9.02 29.52 36.72
C GLU A 832 8.82 29.00 35.28
N TYR A 833 9.02 27.70 35.06
CA TYR A 833 8.86 27.04 33.77
C TYR A 833 7.65 26.09 33.75
N GLU A 834 6.70 26.26 34.67
CA GLU A 834 5.51 25.40 34.85
C GLU A 834 5.85 23.90 35.06
N GLN A 835 7.04 23.59 35.57
CA GLN A 835 7.52 22.24 35.81
C GLN A 835 7.56 21.90 37.30
N MET A 836 7.72 20.61 37.59
CA MET A 836 7.92 20.13 38.96
C MET A 836 9.40 19.79 39.20
N ASN A 837 9.94 20.23 40.33
CA ASN A 837 11.20 19.76 40.88
C ASN A 837 10.97 19.53 42.37
N PRO A 838 11.01 18.29 42.85
CA PRO A 838 11.53 17.06 42.23
C PRO A 838 10.60 16.41 41.18
N LEU A 839 11.17 15.57 40.31
CA LEU A 839 10.46 14.61 39.44
C LEU A 839 10.61 13.17 39.97
N TYR A 840 9.83 12.26 39.41
CA TYR A 840 9.96 10.82 39.62
C TYR A 840 10.15 10.13 38.29
N THR A 841 11.06 9.14 38.24
CA THR A 841 11.25 8.36 37.02
C THR A 841 10.02 7.53 36.66
N ASP A 842 9.76 7.39 35.36
CA ASP A 842 8.69 6.53 34.82
C ASP A 842 9.05 5.02 34.88
N SER A 843 8.18 4.16 34.33
CA SER A 843 8.37 2.70 34.29
C SER A 843 9.65 2.26 33.56
N GLU A 844 10.18 3.12 32.68
CA GLU A 844 11.41 2.91 31.92
C GLU A 844 12.63 3.55 32.61
N GLY A 845 12.45 4.09 33.81
CA GLY A 845 13.48 4.74 34.61
C GLY A 845 13.87 6.13 34.10
N ARG A 846 13.09 6.75 33.22
CA ARG A 846 13.45 8.00 32.52
C ARG A 846 13.02 9.24 33.30
N TYR A 847 13.79 10.32 33.18
CA TYR A 847 13.48 11.65 33.72
C TYR A 847 14.00 12.72 32.76
N ALA A 848 13.38 13.91 32.79
CA ALA A 848 13.73 14.99 31.88
C ALA A 848 13.23 16.35 32.41
N TRP A 849 14.04 17.41 32.31
CA TRP A 849 13.68 18.79 32.68
C TRP A 849 14.08 19.78 31.58
N ASP A 850 13.29 20.83 31.44
CA ASP A 850 13.64 22.01 30.66
C ASP A 850 14.21 23.09 31.60
N VAL A 851 15.52 23.34 31.53
CA VAL A 851 16.28 24.12 32.52
C VAL A 851 17.02 25.30 31.87
N PRO A 852 17.19 26.45 32.56
CA PRO A 852 17.96 27.58 32.03
C PRO A 852 19.49 27.32 31.98
N GLU A 853 20.22 28.21 31.30
CA GLU A 853 21.70 28.18 31.22
C GLU A 853 22.37 28.05 32.59
N GLY A 854 23.32 27.13 32.72
CA GLY A 854 24.25 27.03 33.85
C GLY A 854 24.69 25.60 34.15
N TYR A 855 25.17 25.39 35.37
CA TYR A 855 25.66 24.09 35.82
C TYR A 855 24.58 23.37 36.62
N TRP A 856 24.20 22.20 36.11
CA TRP A 856 23.12 21.39 36.66
C TRP A 856 23.66 20.13 37.28
N GLN A 857 23.18 19.81 38.47
CA GLN A 857 23.44 18.53 39.09
C GLN A 857 22.11 17.90 39.47
N VAL A 858 21.90 16.68 39.01
CA VAL A 858 20.72 15.90 39.37
C VAL A 858 21.08 15.02 40.56
N LYS A 859 20.28 15.12 41.61
CA LYS A 859 20.33 14.25 42.78
C LYS A 859 19.28 13.15 42.65
N TYR A 860 19.67 11.90 42.87
CA TYR A 860 18.82 10.72 42.74
C TYR A 860 18.58 10.10 44.12
N GLU A 861 17.31 9.95 44.49
CA GLU A 861 16.90 9.42 45.78
C GLU A 861 15.80 8.36 45.63
N LYS A 862 16.02 7.20 46.22
CA LYS A 862 15.01 6.14 46.32
C LYS A 862 15.21 5.41 47.65
N GLU A 863 14.11 5.12 48.35
CA GLU A 863 14.17 4.35 49.60
C GLU A 863 14.81 2.98 49.32
N GLY A 864 15.72 2.55 50.19
CA GLY A 864 16.49 1.32 49.98
C GLY A 864 17.77 1.47 49.13
N TYR A 865 18.05 2.65 48.55
CA TYR A 865 19.24 2.90 47.73
C TYR A 865 20.16 3.98 48.34
N GLU A 866 21.41 4.02 47.90
CA GLU A 866 22.34 5.13 48.12
C GLU A 866 21.93 6.35 47.32
N THR A 867 22.09 7.54 47.91
CA THR A 867 21.85 8.80 47.20
C THR A 867 23.03 9.03 46.27
N VAL A 868 22.74 9.18 44.98
CA VAL A 868 23.74 9.43 43.93
C VAL A 868 23.52 10.84 43.39
N TYR A 869 24.59 11.45 42.88
CA TYR A 869 24.53 12.71 42.17
C TYR A 869 25.16 12.50 40.79
N SER A 870 24.62 13.14 39.76
CA SER A 870 25.34 13.31 38.51
C SER A 870 26.60 14.15 38.75
N GLU A 871 27.52 14.14 37.80
CA GLU A 871 28.48 15.23 37.69
C GLU A 871 27.75 16.57 37.51
N TRP A 872 28.45 17.69 37.70
CA TRP A 872 27.91 18.98 37.32
C TRP A 872 27.94 19.10 35.79
N LEU A 873 26.76 19.17 35.19
CA LEU A 873 26.52 19.14 33.76
C LEU A 873 26.33 20.57 33.25
N PRO A 874 27.15 21.04 32.30
CA PRO A 874 26.98 22.36 31.70
C PRO A 874 25.83 22.34 30.68
N VAL A 875 24.88 23.25 30.82
CA VAL A 875 23.84 23.53 29.82
C VAL A 875 24.06 24.97 29.36
N PRO A 876 24.37 25.23 28.06
CA PRO A 876 24.50 24.31 26.91
C PRO A 876 25.90 23.64 26.79
N PRO A 877 26.07 22.57 25.97
CA PRO A 877 25.07 21.94 25.10
C PRO A 877 24.07 21.06 25.86
N PRO A 878 22.93 20.70 25.23
CA PRO A 878 21.91 19.87 25.87
C PRO A 878 22.46 18.55 26.40
N GLN A 879 22.13 18.23 27.65
CA GLN A 879 22.71 17.10 28.38
C GLN A 879 21.82 15.86 28.28
N THR A 880 21.84 15.22 27.12
CA THR A 880 21.10 13.95 26.91
C THR A 880 21.93 12.74 27.36
N GLU A 881 21.26 11.62 27.63
CA GLU A 881 21.89 10.35 28.07
C GLU A 881 22.62 10.41 29.43
N VAL A 882 22.12 11.23 30.36
CA VAL A 882 22.61 11.28 31.75
C VAL A 882 22.12 10.05 32.52
N ASN A 883 22.79 8.93 32.26
CA ASN A 883 22.43 7.61 32.76
C ASN A 883 23.14 7.31 34.08
N ILE A 884 22.38 7.02 35.14
CA ILE A 884 22.93 6.86 36.50
C ILE A 884 22.59 5.49 37.09
N GLY A 885 23.63 4.77 37.50
CA GLY A 885 23.52 3.54 38.29
C GLY A 885 23.36 3.84 39.77
N MET A 886 22.24 3.45 40.37
CA MET A 886 22.04 3.51 41.82
C MET A 886 22.45 2.20 42.52
N ILE A 887 23.03 2.33 43.72
CA ILE A 887 23.49 1.21 44.54
C ILE A 887 22.44 0.89 45.60
N SER A 888 21.94 -0.34 45.61
CA SER A 888 20.99 -0.84 46.62
C SER A 888 21.69 -1.07 47.96
N LYS A 889 21.06 -0.62 49.06
CA LYS A 889 21.46 -0.88 50.45
C LYS A 889 20.83 -2.15 51.03
N GLU A 890 19.88 -2.73 50.32
CA GLU A 890 19.19 -3.92 50.77
C GLU A 890 20.10 -5.16 50.69
N LYS A 891 19.96 -6.04 51.67
CA LYS A 891 20.65 -7.33 51.64
C LYS A 891 20.08 -8.19 50.51
N PRO A 892 20.91 -8.92 49.75
CA PRO A 892 20.42 -9.94 48.84
C PRO A 892 19.66 -11.00 49.63
N MET A 893 18.58 -11.52 49.05
CA MET A 893 17.82 -12.66 49.55
C MET A 893 17.70 -13.69 48.44
N VAL A 894 17.47 -14.95 48.81
CA VAL A 894 17.05 -15.97 47.86
C VAL A 894 15.57 -15.76 47.58
N GLU A 895 15.21 -15.48 46.33
CA GLU A 895 13.82 -15.38 45.88
C GLU A 895 13.26 -16.75 45.57
N ASN A 896 14.01 -17.55 44.83
CA ASN A 896 13.59 -18.88 44.43
C ASN A 896 14.77 -19.86 44.39
N ILE A 897 14.48 -21.11 44.73
CA ILE A 897 15.37 -22.24 44.48
C ILE A 897 14.54 -23.38 43.90
N SER A 898 14.95 -23.82 42.72
CA SER A 898 14.40 -25.00 42.05
C SER A 898 15.44 -26.10 42.01
N VAL A 899 15.07 -27.30 42.47
CA VAL A 899 15.98 -28.46 42.53
C VAL A 899 15.53 -29.53 41.56
N TYR A 900 16.41 -29.91 40.65
CA TYR A 900 16.21 -30.97 39.67
C TYR A 900 17.20 -32.11 39.86
N ALA A 901 17.05 -33.18 39.07
CA ALA A 901 17.89 -34.36 39.19
C ALA A 901 19.38 -34.07 38.88
N ASP A 902 19.65 -33.11 37.99
CA ASP A 902 20.98 -32.85 37.43
C ASP A 902 21.49 -31.42 37.69
N TYR A 903 20.67 -30.52 38.24
CA TYR A 903 21.10 -29.16 38.61
C TYR A 903 20.21 -28.52 39.69
N VAL A 904 20.68 -27.40 40.24
CA VAL A 904 19.90 -26.49 41.08
C VAL A 904 19.92 -25.12 40.44
N ASN A 905 18.76 -24.48 40.30
CA ASN A 905 18.66 -23.09 39.91
C ASN A 905 18.33 -22.21 41.11
N ILE A 906 18.98 -21.06 41.19
CA ILE A 906 18.90 -20.13 42.33
C ILE A 906 18.72 -18.73 41.79
N VAL A 907 17.61 -18.09 42.17
CA VAL A 907 17.30 -16.69 41.86
C VAL A 907 17.46 -15.86 43.11
N PHE A 908 18.25 -14.80 43.02
CA PHE A 908 18.48 -13.83 44.09
C PHE A 908 17.75 -12.53 43.83
N SER A 909 17.29 -11.86 44.90
CA SER A 909 16.60 -10.58 44.83
C SER A 909 17.48 -9.42 44.37
N LYS A 910 18.80 -9.61 44.39
CA LYS A 910 19.79 -8.62 43.94
C LYS A 910 20.80 -9.31 43.02
N TYR A 911 21.39 -8.55 42.12
CA TYR A 911 22.51 -9.00 41.31
C TYR A 911 23.68 -9.44 42.20
N MET A 912 24.26 -10.60 41.92
CA MET A 912 25.34 -11.19 42.70
C MET A 912 26.66 -11.20 41.93
N LYS A 913 27.76 -11.29 42.67
CA LYS A 913 29.11 -11.47 42.13
C LYS A 913 29.38 -12.94 41.83
N PRO A 914 29.52 -13.35 40.55
CA PRO A 914 29.64 -14.75 40.17
C PRO A 914 30.76 -15.51 40.89
N GLU A 915 31.89 -14.85 41.13
CA GLU A 915 33.05 -15.42 41.81
C GLU A 915 32.73 -15.91 43.24
N THR A 916 31.73 -15.31 43.90
CA THR A 916 31.33 -15.67 45.26
C THR A 916 30.34 -16.85 45.32
N ILE A 917 29.63 -17.13 44.22
CA ILE A 917 28.57 -18.16 44.16
C ILE A 917 29.14 -19.58 44.26
N SER A 918 30.38 -19.79 43.85
CA SER A 918 31.08 -21.09 43.94
C SER A 918 31.22 -21.65 45.37
N SER A 919 30.84 -20.89 46.40
CA SER A 919 30.89 -21.29 47.81
C SER A 919 29.61 -21.96 48.33
N ILE A 920 28.52 -22.01 47.54
CA ILE A 920 27.26 -22.67 47.93
C ILE A 920 27.48 -24.18 48.14
N LYS A 921 26.92 -24.73 49.22
CA LYS A 921 27.00 -26.17 49.54
C LYS A 921 25.68 -26.87 49.25
N ILE A 922 25.74 -27.95 48.48
CA ILE A 922 24.59 -28.80 48.14
C ILE A 922 24.86 -30.19 48.69
N THR A 923 23.94 -30.75 49.49
CA THR A 923 24.05 -32.11 50.00
C THR A 923 22.81 -32.95 49.70
N ASP A 924 23.00 -34.23 49.34
CA ASP A 924 21.89 -35.17 49.12
C ASP A 924 21.14 -35.54 50.41
N ASP A 925 20.11 -36.39 50.29
CA ASP A 925 19.30 -36.91 51.42
C ASP A 925 20.11 -37.73 52.45
N LYS A 926 21.34 -38.10 52.12
CA LYS A 926 22.29 -38.83 52.98
C LYS A 926 23.38 -37.93 53.55
N GLY A 927 23.40 -36.64 53.21
CA GLY A 927 24.38 -35.66 53.66
C GLY A 927 25.70 -35.66 52.86
N ASN A 928 25.76 -36.30 51.68
CA ASN A 928 26.94 -36.25 50.82
C ASN A 928 26.94 -34.95 50.00
N ASN A 929 28.10 -34.29 49.91
CA ASN A 929 28.26 -33.07 49.11
C ASN A 929 28.20 -33.37 47.60
N ILE A 930 27.42 -32.59 46.86
CA ILE A 930 27.23 -32.70 45.42
C ILE A 930 28.05 -31.60 44.70
N PRO A 931 29.08 -31.96 43.92
CA PRO A 931 29.91 -31.00 43.19
C PRO A 931 29.18 -30.51 41.93
N TYR A 932 29.33 -29.22 41.62
CA TYR A 932 28.68 -28.57 40.47
C TYR A 932 29.63 -27.64 39.71
N ILE A 933 29.24 -27.28 38.49
CA ILE A 933 29.76 -26.13 37.74
C ILE A 933 28.71 -25.01 37.75
N LEU A 934 29.18 -23.77 37.65
CA LEU A 934 28.34 -22.59 37.68
C LEU A 934 28.04 -22.12 36.25
N GLU A 935 26.76 -21.95 35.94
CA GLU A 935 26.23 -21.39 34.70
C GLU A 935 25.36 -20.16 35.04
N TYR A 936 25.51 -19.08 34.27
CA TYR A 936 24.74 -17.84 34.39
C TYR A 936 24.88 -17.01 33.10
N ASP A 937 24.00 -16.03 32.90
CA ASP A 937 24.01 -15.18 31.71
C ASP A 937 25.25 -14.27 31.64
N GLN A 938 26.14 -14.55 30.69
CA GLN A 938 27.38 -13.80 30.52
C GLN A 938 27.21 -12.46 29.78
N SER A 939 26.01 -12.17 29.24
CA SER A 939 25.71 -10.92 28.54
C SER A 939 25.40 -9.74 29.47
N LYS A 940 25.06 -10.00 30.74
CA LYS A 940 24.69 -8.98 31.73
C LYS A 940 25.93 -8.33 32.33
N VAL A 941 26.50 -7.38 31.59
CA VAL A 941 27.65 -6.56 32.02
C VAL A 941 27.21 -5.16 32.43
N ASN A 942 27.86 -4.61 33.45
CA ASN A 942 27.75 -3.19 33.77
C ASN A 942 28.58 -2.35 32.76
N PRO A 943 28.48 -1.01 32.77
CA PRO A 943 29.28 -0.15 31.88
C PRO A 943 30.80 -0.29 32.02
N GLU A 944 31.28 -0.87 33.12
CA GLU A 944 32.71 -1.15 33.36
C GLU A 944 33.14 -2.55 32.85
N GLY A 945 32.23 -3.31 32.23
CA GLY A 945 32.48 -4.65 31.70
C GLY A 945 32.48 -5.77 32.74
N VAL A 946 32.05 -5.50 33.97
CA VAL A 946 31.93 -6.48 35.06
C VAL A 946 30.58 -7.19 34.97
N ASN A 947 30.60 -8.52 35.06
CA ASN A 947 29.39 -9.33 34.93
C ASN A 947 28.70 -9.56 36.28
N TYR A 948 27.39 -9.36 36.32
CA TYR A 948 26.55 -9.73 37.45
C TYR A 948 25.29 -10.46 36.98
N ALA A 949 24.83 -11.43 37.77
CA ALA A 949 23.59 -12.15 37.48
C ALA A 949 22.69 -12.24 38.73
N LYS A 950 21.38 -12.27 38.52
CA LYS A 950 20.40 -12.61 39.56
C LYS A 950 20.12 -14.11 39.62
N GLU A 951 20.30 -14.81 38.50
CA GLU A 951 19.99 -16.22 38.34
C GLU A 951 21.26 -17.04 38.08
N TYR A 952 21.40 -18.15 38.79
CA TYR A 952 22.54 -19.07 38.68
C TYR A 952 22.08 -20.52 38.63
N VAL A 953 22.56 -21.24 37.64
CA VAL A 953 22.36 -22.67 37.47
C VAL A 953 23.62 -23.41 37.93
N LEU A 954 23.47 -24.22 38.98
CA LEU A 954 24.50 -25.06 39.58
C LEU A 954 24.34 -26.48 39.04
N ARG A 955 25.01 -26.79 37.92
CA ARG A 955 24.89 -28.07 37.23
C ARG A 955 25.80 -29.13 37.82
N PHE A 956 25.25 -30.28 38.23
CA PHE A 956 26.00 -31.33 38.92
C PHE A 956 27.03 -32.00 38.01
N THR A 957 28.15 -32.41 38.60
CA THR A 957 29.26 -33.04 37.88
C THR A 957 29.45 -34.50 38.28
N ASN A 958 30.21 -35.27 37.48
CA ASN A 958 30.61 -36.66 37.75
C ASN A 958 29.45 -37.68 37.87
N ASN A 959 28.37 -37.52 37.09
CA ASN A 959 27.16 -38.38 37.10
C ASN A 959 26.47 -38.50 38.47
N GLN A 960 26.68 -37.56 39.40
CA GLN A 960 25.97 -37.53 40.67
C GLN A 960 24.61 -36.87 40.52
N LEU A 961 23.64 -37.64 40.01
CA LEU A 961 22.25 -37.22 39.91
C LEU A 961 21.54 -37.36 41.26
N LEU A 962 20.78 -36.35 41.65
CA LEU A 962 19.80 -36.45 42.72
C LEU A 962 18.61 -37.32 42.25
N THR A 963 18.00 -38.04 43.18
CA THR A 963 16.88 -38.94 42.85
C THR A 963 15.58 -38.13 42.78
N PRO A 964 14.82 -38.13 41.68
CA PRO A 964 13.54 -37.44 41.61
C PRO A 964 12.58 -37.89 42.73
N GLY A 965 12.05 -36.93 43.49
CA GLY A 965 11.22 -37.18 44.67
C GLY A 965 11.98 -37.42 45.99
N SER A 966 13.32 -37.42 46.00
CA SER A 966 14.12 -37.32 47.23
C SER A 966 14.24 -35.86 47.68
N THR A 967 14.94 -35.59 48.78
CA THR A 967 15.25 -34.22 49.23
C THR A 967 16.74 -33.90 49.09
N CYS A 968 17.10 -32.64 48.89
CA CYS A 968 18.47 -32.15 49.05
C CYS A 968 18.50 -30.94 49.98
N ASN A 969 19.66 -30.65 50.56
CA ASN A 969 19.87 -29.49 51.41
C ASN A 969 20.82 -28.50 50.73
N ILE A 970 20.44 -27.23 50.68
CA ILE A 970 21.23 -26.14 50.11
C ILE A 970 21.58 -25.17 51.23
N ALA A 971 22.87 -24.93 51.43
CA ALA A 971 23.41 -24.05 52.44
C ALA A 971 24.29 -22.96 51.80
N MET A 972 24.01 -21.71 52.18
CA MET A 972 24.73 -20.50 51.77
C MET A 972 25.14 -19.73 53.03
N ASP A 973 26.27 -19.05 52.98
CA ASP A 973 26.77 -18.24 54.08
C ASP A 973 27.21 -16.83 53.62
N GLU A 974 27.75 -16.07 54.55
CA GLU A 974 28.11 -14.65 54.38
C GLU A 974 29.27 -14.42 53.37
N THR A 975 29.83 -15.46 52.74
CA THR A 975 30.79 -15.31 51.64
C THR A 975 30.15 -14.83 50.35
N LEU A 976 28.86 -15.07 50.13
CA LEU A 976 28.15 -14.62 48.93
C LEU A 976 27.92 -13.10 48.99
N ARG A 977 28.28 -12.38 47.92
CA ARG A 977 28.19 -10.91 47.84
C ARG A 977 27.32 -10.47 46.68
N SER A 978 26.47 -9.48 46.91
CA SER A 978 25.79 -8.74 45.84
C SER A 978 26.79 -7.88 45.03
N TYR A 979 26.34 -7.31 43.92
CA TYR A 979 27.11 -6.32 43.15
C TYR A 979 27.57 -5.13 44.02
N ALA A 980 26.78 -4.79 45.05
CA ALA A 980 27.05 -3.73 46.03
C ALA A 980 27.93 -4.18 47.22
N ASP A 981 28.56 -5.36 47.16
CA ASP A 981 29.38 -5.94 48.24
C ASP A 981 28.65 -6.25 49.56
N ILE A 982 27.31 -6.28 49.53
CA ILE A 982 26.49 -6.64 50.68
C ILE A 982 26.36 -8.17 50.75
N SER A 983 26.64 -8.75 51.92
CA SER A 983 26.47 -10.20 52.14
C SER A 983 25.03 -10.61 52.30
N ILE A 984 24.70 -11.81 51.81
CA ILE A 984 23.46 -12.50 52.15
C ILE A 984 23.44 -12.92 53.62
N ASP A 985 22.25 -13.02 54.22
CA ASP A 985 22.09 -13.70 55.51
C ASP A 985 22.28 -15.21 55.35
N SER A 986 22.73 -15.90 56.39
CA SER A 986 22.91 -17.36 56.31
C SER A 986 21.61 -18.04 55.93
N TYR A 987 21.66 -18.87 54.88
CA TYR A 987 20.50 -19.53 54.30
C TYR A 987 20.74 -21.03 54.30
N ASN A 988 19.76 -21.81 54.79
CA ASN A 988 19.85 -23.26 54.83
C ASN A 988 18.45 -23.87 54.68
N GLN A 989 18.21 -24.60 53.59
CA GLN A 989 16.89 -25.18 53.32
C GLN A 989 16.99 -26.59 52.74
N ILE A 990 16.10 -27.48 53.20
CA ILE A 990 15.86 -28.80 52.63
C ILE A 990 14.70 -28.68 51.62
N LEU A 991 14.96 -29.05 50.37
CA LEU A 991 14.04 -28.93 49.24
C LEU A 991 13.79 -30.30 48.58
N LEU A 992 12.61 -30.47 48.01
CA LEU A 992 12.25 -31.68 47.25
C LEU A 992 12.88 -31.61 45.85
N VAL A 993 13.44 -32.72 45.39
CA VAL A 993 13.92 -32.87 44.01
C VAL A 993 12.71 -33.09 43.12
N ASN A 994 12.46 -32.15 42.20
CA ASN A 994 11.30 -32.16 41.32
C ASN A 994 11.30 -33.42 40.42
N LYS A 995 10.11 -33.97 40.14
CA LYS A 995 9.95 -35.04 39.13
C LYS A 995 10.14 -34.41 37.75
N ASN A 996 11.01 -34.98 36.92
CA ASN A 996 11.32 -34.42 35.59
C ASN A 996 10.03 -34.20 34.79
N THR A 997 9.75 -32.93 34.56
CA THR A 997 8.75 -32.46 33.60
C THR A 997 9.49 -32.34 32.26
N GLU A 998 8.86 -32.71 31.14
CA GLU A 998 9.52 -32.66 29.83
C GLU A 998 8.58 -32.14 28.74
N ILE A 999 9.14 -31.43 27.76
CA ILE A 999 8.46 -31.00 26.53
C ILE A 999 8.68 -32.07 25.47
N VAL A 1000 7.60 -32.66 24.97
CA VAL A 1000 7.59 -33.70 23.95
C VAL A 1000 7.02 -33.12 22.65
N THR A 1001 7.84 -33.17 21.59
CA THR A 1001 7.50 -32.76 20.22
C THR A 1001 8.46 -33.45 19.22
N THR A 1002 8.34 -33.17 17.93
CA THR A 1002 9.25 -33.69 16.88
C THR A 1002 10.65 -33.08 17.00
N ASP A 1003 11.70 -33.84 16.70
CA ASP A 1003 13.08 -33.33 16.71
C ASP A 1003 13.46 -32.59 15.41
N ASN A 1004 12.83 -32.96 14.28
CA ASN A 1004 13.06 -32.33 12.97
C ASN A 1004 11.76 -32.08 12.21
N VAL A 1005 11.75 -31.05 11.36
CA VAL A 1005 10.62 -30.69 10.48
C VAL A 1005 11.14 -30.39 9.08
N ASP A 1006 10.67 -31.13 8.09
CA ASP A 1006 10.92 -30.83 6.67
C ASP A 1006 9.69 -30.13 6.09
N ILE A 1007 9.90 -28.94 5.51
CA ILE A 1007 8.84 -28.09 4.96
C ILE A 1007 9.32 -27.50 3.63
N LYS A 1008 8.43 -27.28 2.66
CA LYS A 1008 8.85 -26.60 1.41
C LYS A 1008 8.82 -25.09 1.60
N MET A 1009 9.65 -24.36 0.86
CA MET A 1009 9.61 -22.90 0.88
C MET A 1009 8.23 -22.39 0.46
N GLY A 1010 7.63 -21.52 1.26
CA GLY A 1010 6.26 -21.01 1.07
C GLY A 1010 5.17 -21.86 1.73
N ASP A 1011 5.46 -23.06 2.22
CA ASP A 1011 4.50 -23.87 2.98
C ASP A 1011 4.51 -23.48 4.48
N SER A 1012 3.42 -23.82 5.17
CA SER A 1012 3.30 -23.73 6.63
C SER A 1012 2.96 -25.09 7.23
N ILE A 1013 3.51 -25.42 8.41
CA ILE A 1013 3.24 -26.69 9.11
C ILE A 1013 3.01 -26.47 10.60
N PHE A 1014 1.97 -27.11 11.15
CA PHE A 1014 1.72 -27.11 12.59
C PHE A 1014 2.55 -28.19 13.29
N VAL A 1015 3.30 -27.78 14.32
CA VAL A 1015 4.12 -28.65 15.17
C VAL A 1015 3.43 -28.84 16.52
N PRO A 1016 2.93 -30.06 16.81
CA PRO A 1016 2.27 -30.33 18.09
C PRO A 1016 3.29 -30.37 19.24
N VAL A 1017 2.90 -29.84 20.40
CA VAL A 1017 3.72 -29.82 21.63
C VAL A 1017 2.90 -30.42 22.78
N GLN A 1018 3.51 -31.33 23.54
CA GLN A 1018 2.92 -31.92 24.75
C GLN A 1018 3.88 -31.76 25.93
N VAL A 1019 3.39 -31.29 27.08
CA VAL A 1019 4.19 -31.21 28.32
C VAL A 1019 3.75 -32.29 29.29
N ILE A 1020 4.67 -33.15 29.71
CA ILE A 1020 4.36 -34.28 30.61
C ILE A 1020 4.60 -33.88 32.06
N ASN A 1021 3.62 -34.18 32.93
CA ASN A 1021 3.64 -33.92 34.39
C ASN A 1021 3.51 -32.45 34.82
N LEU A 1022 3.00 -31.56 33.95
CA LEU A 1022 2.46 -30.23 34.33
C LEU A 1022 0.93 -30.29 34.28
N THR A 1023 0.22 -29.63 35.20
CA THR A 1023 -1.26 -29.59 35.22
C THR A 1023 -1.79 -28.20 34.85
N ASP A 1024 -2.59 -28.17 33.78
CA ASP A 1024 -3.61 -27.24 33.25
C ASP A 1024 -3.52 -25.70 33.36
N ASP A 1025 -2.47 -25.08 33.91
CA ASP A 1025 -2.26 -23.62 33.77
C ASP A 1025 -0.82 -23.31 33.34
N TYR A 1026 -0.51 -23.45 32.05
CA TYR A 1026 0.77 -23.00 31.46
C TYR A 1026 0.61 -22.52 30.03
N SER A 1027 1.51 -21.63 29.61
CA SER A 1027 1.65 -21.21 28.21
C SER A 1027 2.94 -21.79 27.62
N ILE A 1028 3.10 -21.74 26.30
CA ILE A 1028 4.38 -22.04 25.64
C ILE A 1028 4.87 -20.78 24.93
N SER A 1029 6.18 -20.57 24.92
CA SER A 1029 6.85 -19.52 24.15
C SER A 1029 7.82 -20.17 23.17
N VAL A 1030 7.82 -19.68 21.93
CA VAL A 1030 8.56 -20.29 20.82
C VAL A 1030 9.32 -19.20 20.07
N SER A 1031 10.60 -19.43 19.82
CA SER A 1031 11.48 -18.50 19.10
C SER A 1031 12.30 -19.23 18.04
N SER A 1032 12.45 -18.62 16.87
CA SER A 1032 13.34 -19.09 15.81
C SER A 1032 14.74 -18.47 15.97
N ASP A 1033 15.79 -19.22 15.67
CA ASP A 1033 17.15 -18.67 15.56
C ASP A 1033 17.33 -17.79 14.29
N SER A 1034 16.35 -17.82 13.37
CA SER A 1034 16.29 -16.95 12.19
C SER A 1034 14.85 -16.81 11.68
N ASP A 1035 14.20 -15.70 12.03
CA ASP A 1035 12.86 -15.35 11.55
C ASP A 1035 12.81 -15.11 10.02
N GLU A 1036 13.97 -14.88 9.41
CA GLU A 1036 14.14 -14.75 7.96
C GLU A 1036 13.98 -16.10 7.23
N ILE A 1037 14.40 -17.23 7.83
CA ILE A 1037 14.27 -18.57 7.25
C ILE A 1037 12.92 -19.18 7.59
N VAL A 1038 12.52 -19.11 8.86
CA VAL A 1038 11.19 -19.52 9.31
C VAL A 1038 10.61 -18.52 10.29
N SER A 1039 9.35 -18.14 10.09
CA SER A 1039 8.60 -17.37 11.08
C SER A 1039 7.66 -18.26 11.87
N ILE A 1040 7.41 -17.90 13.13
CA ILE A 1040 6.54 -18.65 14.05
C ILE A 1040 5.21 -17.91 14.19
N SER A 1041 4.10 -18.66 14.12
CA SER A 1041 2.74 -18.14 14.31
C SER A 1041 1.87 -19.15 15.05
N ASN A 1042 0.66 -18.76 15.46
CA ASN A 1042 -0.33 -19.64 16.11
C ASN A 1042 0.21 -20.42 17.32
N VAL A 1043 0.98 -19.75 18.20
CA VAL A 1043 1.52 -20.36 19.42
C VAL A 1043 0.40 -20.58 20.44
N SER A 1044 0.17 -21.83 20.81
CA SER A 1044 -0.83 -22.26 21.79
C SER A 1044 -0.29 -23.40 22.66
N ILE A 1045 -1.00 -23.77 23.72
CA ILE A 1045 -0.58 -24.86 24.62
C ILE A 1045 -0.40 -26.22 23.89
N ASP A 1046 -1.09 -26.40 22.76
CA ASP A 1046 -1.09 -27.63 21.96
C ASP A 1046 0.00 -27.64 20.87
N GLY A 1047 0.68 -26.52 20.62
CA GLY A 1047 1.70 -26.40 19.57
C GLY A 1047 1.79 -25.03 18.90
N PHE A 1048 2.53 -24.96 17.79
CA PHE A 1048 2.77 -23.73 17.03
C PHE A 1048 2.92 -24.02 15.53
N THR A 1049 2.73 -23.00 14.69
CA THR A 1049 2.91 -23.11 13.22
C THR A 1049 4.24 -22.50 12.80
N ILE A 1050 4.98 -23.24 11.98
CA ILE A 1050 6.21 -22.79 11.31
C ILE A 1050 5.84 -22.40 9.88
N ASN A 1051 6.18 -21.17 9.48
CA ASN A 1051 6.05 -20.71 8.10
C ASN A 1051 7.43 -20.65 7.45
N ALA A 1052 7.61 -21.33 6.33
CA ALA A 1052 8.88 -21.40 5.63
C ALA A 1052 9.09 -20.20 4.71
N ASN A 1053 9.82 -19.20 5.18
CA ASN A 1053 10.05 -17.93 4.48
C ASN A 1053 11.18 -18.03 3.43
N MET A 1054 12.22 -18.84 3.70
CA MET A 1054 13.41 -18.93 2.83
C MET A 1054 14.06 -20.32 2.89
N TYR A 1055 14.72 -20.76 1.81
CA TYR A 1055 15.48 -22.02 1.82
C TYR A 1055 16.58 -21.99 2.89
N GLY A 1056 16.63 -23.02 3.74
CA GLY A 1056 17.64 -23.04 4.79
C GLY A 1056 17.41 -24.09 5.86
N LYS A 1057 18.31 -24.10 6.84
CA LYS A 1057 18.23 -24.89 8.07
C LYS A 1057 18.24 -23.94 9.26
N VAL A 1058 17.27 -24.07 10.14
CA VAL A 1058 17.12 -23.19 11.31
C VAL A 1058 16.64 -24.00 12.51
N ASP A 1059 17.15 -23.65 13.69
CA ASP A 1059 16.72 -24.26 14.95
C ASP A 1059 15.63 -23.40 15.58
N ILE A 1060 14.60 -24.05 16.12
CA ILE A 1060 13.49 -23.42 16.86
C ILE A 1060 13.59 -23.85 18.31
N THR A 1061 13.51 -22.89 19.21
CA THR A 1061 13.51 -23.09 20.65
C THR A 1061 12.09 -22.95 21.21
N ILE A 1062 11.62 -23.96 21.94
CA ILE A 1062 10.35 -24.00 22.67
C ILE A 1062 10.67 -23.92 24.16
N THR A 1063 9.98 -23.05 24.88
CA THR A 1063 10.11 -22.85 26.33
C THR A 1063 8.74 -22.80 26.99
N ILE A 1064 8.66 -23.19 28.26
CA ILE A 1064 7.47 -22.96 29.09
C ILE A 1064 7.81 -21.78 30.01
N PRO A 1065 7.18 -20.61 29.82
CA PRO A 1065 7.39 -19.45 30.68
C PRO A 1065 7.21 -19.82 32.15
N GLU A 1066 8.01 -19.21 33.02
CA GLU A 1066 8.05 -19.51 34.47
C GLU A 1066 8.63 -20.88 34.85
N THR A 1067 9.19 -21.63 33.88
CA THR A 1067 9.97 -22.86 34.14
C THR A 1067 11.28 -22.86 33.35
N GLU A 1068 12.21 -23.76 33.70
CA GLU A 1068 13.47 -23.99 32.96
C GLU A 1068 13.34 -25.00 31.82
N LEU A 1069 12.12 -25.42 31.48
CA LEU A 1069 11.88 -26.40 30.44
C LEU A 1069 12.10 -25.77 29.07
N ARG A 1070 13.07 -26.33 28.33
CA ARG A 1070 13.43 -25.94 26.97
C ARG A 1070 13.57 -27.17 26.08
N LYS A 1071 13.09 -27.07 24.84
CA LYS A 1071 13.34 -28.05 23.77
C LYS A 1071 13.72 -27.31 22.49
N VAL A 1072 14.74 -27.80 21.80
CA VAL A 1072 15.17 -27.29 20.49
C VAL A 1072 14.84 -28.32 19.42
N ILE A 1073 14.29 -27.87 18.31
CA ILE A 1073 13.94 -28.68 17.13
C ILE A 1073 14.58 -28.05 15.89
N THR A 1074 14.91 -28.83 14.87
CA THR A 1074 15.55 -28.33 13.65
C THR A 1074 14.57 -28.35 12.47
N VAL A 1075 14.50 -27.26 11.71
CA VAL A 1075 13.67 -27.15 10.50
C VAL A 1075 14.54 -27.09 9.26
N PHE A 1076 14.12 -27.83 8.22
CA PHE A 1076 14.69 -27.80 6.88
C PHE A 1076 13.65 -27.27 5.90
N VAL A 1077 13.95 -26.15 5.25
CA VAL A 1077 13.10 -25.53 4.24
C VAL A 1077 13.60 -25.89 2.83
N GLY A 1078 12.84 -26.70 2.08
CA GLY A 1078 13.10 -27.08 0.67
C GLY A 1078 13.39 -28.56 0.40
N LYS A 1079 13.69 -28.89 -0.87
CA LYS A 1079 13.99 -30.27 -1.31
C LYS A 1079 15.45 -30.62 -1.01
N VAL A 1080 15.70 -31.24 0.15
CA VAL A 1080 16.99 -31.88 0.43
C VAL A 1080 17.02 -33.24 -0.26
N THR A 1081 17.40 -33.26 -1.54
CA THR A 1081 17.92 -34.49 -2.17
C THR A 1081 19.43 -34.40 -2.15
N GLU A 1082 20.05 -35.42 -1.54
CA GLU A 1082 21.48 -35.67 -1.32
C GLU A 1082 22.48 -34.93 -2.23
N ASP A 1083 23.52 -34.36 -1.61
CA ASP A 1083 24.77 -33.83 -2.17
C ASP A 1083 24.69 -32.65 -3.16
N VAL A 1084 24.16 -31.51 -2.71
CA VAL A 1084 24.48 -30.20 -3.31
C VAL A 1084 25.17 -29.34 -2.25
N ASN A 1085 26.41 -28.93 -2.53
CA ASN A 1085 27.11 -27.90 -1.75
C ASN A 1085 26.24 -26.63 -1.75
N ILE A 1086 25.62 -26.32 -0.62
CA ILE A 1086 24.91 -25.07 -0.39
C ILE A 1086 25.95 -23.96 -0.51
N LEU A 1087 25.80 -23.11 -1.54
CA LEU A 1087 26.66 -21.94 -1.70
C LEU A 1087 26.40 -20.96 -0.54
N PRO A 1088 27.45 -20.44 0.11
CA PRO A 1088 27.29 -19.52 1.23
C PRO A 1088 26.65 -18.20 0.78
N THR A 1089 25.79 -17.60 1.60
CA THR A 1089 25.21 -16.26 1.40
C THR A 1089 25.82 -15.28 2.40
N ILE A 1090 26.04 -14.02 1.98
CA ILE A 1090 26.64 -12.97 2.81
C ILE A 1090 25.56 -11.97 3.21
N VAL A 1091 25.48 -11.65 4.50
CA VAL A 1091 24.59 -10.63 5.06
C VAL A 1091 25.42 -9.58 5.78
N ILE A 1092 25.06 -8.30 5.61
CA ILE A 1092 25.62 -7.17 6.36
C ILE A 1092 24.47 -6.43 7.06
N ASP A 1093 24.74 -5.85 8.22
CA ASP A 1093 23.68 -5.29 9.08
C ASP A 1093 22.96 -4.09 8.44
N GLN A 1094 23.58 -3.38 7.48
CA GLN A 1094 22.99 -2.25 6.75
C GLN A 1094 23.56 -2.18 5.32
N SER A 1095 22.74 -1.73 4.36
CA SER A 1095 23.16 -1.51 2.97
C SER A 1095 23.88 -0.16 2.75
N ALA A 1096 23.84 0.75 3.73
CA ALA A 1096 24.53 2.04 3.69
C ALA A 1096 24.92 2.58 5.09
N TYR A 1097 26.08 3.25 5.21
CA TYR A 1097 26.58 3.89 6.45
C TYR A 1097 26.95 5.36 6.21
N ILE A 1098 26.76 6.22 7.22
CA ILE A 1098 27.09 7.66 7.19
C ILE A 1098 28.17 7.96 8.23
N LEU A 1099 29.21 8.68 7.83
CA LEU A 1099 30.41 9.01 8.63
C LEU A 1099 30.77 10.49 8.50
N ASN A 1100 31.53 11.05 9.44
CA ASN A 1100 32.20 12.34 9.29
C ASN A 1100 33.64 12.16 8.81
N VAL A 1101 34.25 13.22 8.27
CA VAL A 1101 35.67 13.17 7.86
C VAL A 1101 36.54 12.84 9.08
N ASN A 1102 37.39 11.81 8.95
CA ASN A 1102 38.25 11.18 9.95
C ASN A 1102 37.63 10.07 10.81
N ASP A 1103 36.34 9.79 10.69
CA ASP A 1103 35.70 8.67 11.41
C ASP A 1103 36.18 7.31 10.92
N THR A 1104 36.10 6.29 11.78
CA THR A 1104 36.38 4.90 11.40
C THR A 1104 35.28 4.00 11.96
N ILE A 1105 34.74 3.11 11.12
CA ILE A 1105 33.69 2.14 11.48
C ILE A 1105 34.13 0.72 11.13
N GLU A 1106 33.74 -0.26 11.93
CA GLU A 1106 33.93 -1.68 11.64
C GLU A 1106 32.64 -2.29 11.06
N ILE A 1107 32.71 -2.91 9.87
CA ILE A 1107 31.58 -3.60 9.23
C ILE A 1107 31.92 -5.08 9.11
N THR A 1108 31.20 -5.92 9.87
CA THR A 1108 31.43 -7.37 9.93
C THR A 1108 30.36 -8.15 9.16
N PRO A 1109 30.68 -8.71 7.98
CA PRO A 1109 29.74 -9.54 7.21
C PRO A 1109 29.55 -10.92 7.85
N LYS A 1110 28.31 -11.40 7.88
CA LYS A 1110 27.91 -12.72 8.36
C LYS A 1110 27.69 -13.65 7.17
N VAL A 1111 28.18 -14.90 7.25
CA VAL A 1111 28.14 -15.88 6.15
C VAL A 1111 27.34 -17.11 6.57
N TYR A 1112 26.37 -17.51 5.74
CA TYR A 1112 25.41 -18.60 6.02
C TYR A 1112 25.38 -19.67 4.92
N PRO A 1113 25.32 -20.99 5.24
CA PRO A 1113 25.44 -21.55 6.59
C PRO A 1113 26.82 -21.25 7.18
N LYS A 1114 26.92 -21.24 8.53
CA LYS A 1114 28.15 -20.84 9.25
C LYS A 1114 29.32 -21.72 8.80
N ALA A 1115 30.10 -21.23 7.84
CA ALA A 1115 31.22 -21.92 7.23
C ALA A 1115 32.49 -21.09 7.46
N ASN A 1116 33.62 -21.75 7.69
CA ASN A 1116 34.93 -21.10 7.90
C ASN A 1116 35.51 -20.56 6.57
N VAL A 1117 34.74 -19.76 5.84
CA VAL A 1117 35.15 -19.17 4.55
C VAL A 1117 35.52 -17.72 4.80
N SER A 1118 36.76 -17.32 4.45
CA SER A 1118 37.20 -15.93 4.55
C SER A 1118 36.73 -15.12 3.34
N GLY A 1119 36.60 -13.82 3.52
CA GLY A 1119 36.34 -12.87 2.44
C GLY A 1119 37.03 -11.53 2.68
N LYS A 1120 37.00 -10.67 1.67
CA LYS A 1120 37.71 -9.39 1.69
C LYS A 1120 36.83 -8.26 1.16
N TRP A 1121 36.99 -7.09 1.77
CA TRP A 1121 36.43 -5.84 1.28
C TRP A 1121 37.27 -5.27 0.14
N SER A 1122 36.62 -4.72 -0.87
CA SER A 1122 37.21 -4.03 -2.01
C SER A 1122 36.46 -2.72 -2.27
N ILE A 1123 37.15 -1.68 -2.73
CA ILE A 1123 36.51 -0.40 -3.07
C ILE A 1123 36.08 -0.47 -4.54
N LEU A 1124 34.78 -0.39 -4.82
CA LEU A 1124 34.25 -0.28 -6.18
C LEU A 1124 34.27 1.16 -6.68
N SER A 1125 34.05 2.13 -5.78
CA SER A 1125 34.13 3.57 -6.08
C SER A 1125 34.49 4.36 -4.82
N GLY A 1126 35.17 5.51 -4.99
CA GLY A 1126 35.52 6.40 -3.87
C GLY A 1126 36.85 6.11 -3.16
N GLU A 1127 37.87 5.60 -3.86
CA GLU A 1127 39.20 5.24 -3.29
C GLU A 1127 39.92 6.38 -2.53
N LYS A 1128 39.54 7.65 -2.76
CA LYS A 1128 40.08 8.82 -2.04
C LYS A 1128 39.22 9.27 -0.85
N ILE A 1129 38.00 8.76 -0.75
CA ILE A 1129 36.98 9.14 0.24
C ILE A 1129 37.12 8.26 1.48
N ILE A 1130 37.43 6.98 1.29
CA ILE A 1130 37.64 6.01 2.35
C ILE A 1130 38.94 5.23 2.17
N SER A 1131 39.42 4.61 3.25
CA SER A 1131 40.45 3.57 3.22
C SER A 1131 39.99 2.37 4.02
N ILE A 1132 40.24 1.16 3.51
CA ILE A 1132 39.81 -0.10 4.13
C ILE A 1132 41.01 -0.83 4.73
N ASN A 1133 40.88 -1.30 5.96
CA ASN A 1133 41.83 -2.20 6.62
C ASN A 1133 41.09 -3.32 7.36
N GLY A 1134 41.05 -4.51 6.76
CA GLY A 1134 40.22 -5.61 7.26
C GLY A 1134 38.74 -5.25 7.16
N ASN A 1135 38.02 -5.33 8.28
CA ASN A 1135 36.63 -4.90 8.41
C ASN A 1135 36.48 -3.41 8.78
N ASN A 1136 37.58 -2.67 8.96
CA ASN A 1136 37.55 -1.26 9.33
C ASN A 1136 37.57 -0.35 8.10
N ILE A 1137 36.60 0.54 7.99
CA ILE A 1137 36.46 1.55 6.96
C ILE A 1137 36.70 2.92 7.60
N LYS A 1138 37.77 3.60 7.19
CA LYS A 1138 38.09 4.96 7.63
C LYS A 1138 37.66 5.99 6.60
N ALA A 1139 36.92 7.00 7.02
CA ALA A 1139 36.56 8.17 6.24
C ALA A 1139 37.72 9.17 6.19
N ASN A 1140 38.24 9.45 4.99
CA ASN A 1140 39.37 10.34 4.76
C ASN A 1140 38.96 11.69 4.15
N LYS A 1141 37.83 11.73 3.42
CA LYS A 1141 37.36 12.94 2.73
C LYS A 1141 35.85 12.87 2.54
N ALA A 1142 35.17 14.02 2.56
CA ALA A 1142 33.74 14.11 2.28
C ALA A 1142 33.42 13.59 0.87
N GLY A 1143 32.29 12.88 0.73
CA GLY A 1143 31.86 12.25 -0.51
C GLY A 1143 31.24 10.87 -0.30
N GLU A 1144 30.89 10.18 -1.39
CA GLU A 1144 30.31 8.83 -1.37
C GLU A 1144 31.31 7.78 -1.88
N ALA A 1145 31.40 6.64 -1.20
CA ALA A 1145 32.15 5.46 -1.62
C ALA A 1145 31.25 4.23 -1.66
N VAL A 1146 31.55 3.28 -2.56
CA VAL A 1146 30.88 1.97 -2.61
C VAL A 1146 31.93 0.89 -2.41
N ILE A 1147 31.68 0.00 -1.47
CA ILE A 1147 32.56 -1.12 -1.12
C ILE A 1147 31.85 -2.46 -1.35
N ARG A 1148 32.61 -3.49 -1.69
CA ARG A 1148 32.13 -4.85 -1.94
C ARG A 1148 32.87 -5.85 -1.07
N TYR A 1149 32.15 -6.72 -0.38
CA TYR A 1149 32.73 -7.88 0.29
C TYR A 1149 32.55 -9.13 -0.58
N THR A 1150 33.65 -9.83 -0.88
CA THR A 1150 33.66 -11.04 -1.72
C THR A 1150 34.29 -12.20 -0.96
N LEU A 1151 33.70 -13.39 -1.03
CA LEU A 1151 34.27 -14.60 -0.42
C LEU A 1151 35.46 -15.13 -1.23
N ASP A 1152 36.54 -15.51 -0.55
CA ASP A 1152 37.80 -15.93 -1.18
C ASP A 1152 37.68 -17.24 -1.97
N GLU A 1153 36.79 -18.14 -1.56
CA GLU A 1153 36.53 -19.43 -2.24
C GLU A 1153 35.42 -19.35 -3.30
N TYR A 1154 34.68 -18.23 -3.37
CA TYR A 1154 33.53 -18.03 -4.25
C TYR A 1154 33.47 -16.60 -4.82
N GLU A 1155 34.23 -16.35 -5.90
CA GLU A 1155 34.38 -15.01 -6.48
C GLU A 1155 33.06 -14.37 -6.96
N ASP A 1156 32.05 -15.18 -7.30
CA ASP A 1156 30.73 -14.72 -7.76
C ASP A 1156 29.76 -14.39 -6.60
N ILE A 1157 30.14 -14.67 -5.34
CA ILE A 1157 29.31 -14.42 -4.16
C ILE A 1157 29.84 -13.18 -3.44
N TYR A 1158 29.07 -12.10 -3.48
CA TYR A 1158 29.45 -10.81 -2.91
C TYR A 1158 28.25 -10.01 -2.41
N VAL A 1159 28.52 -9.02 -1.57
CA VAL A 1159 27.55 -8.00 -1.14
C VAL A 1159 28.15 -6.60 -1.26
N ASP A 1160 27.36 -5.65 -1.75
CA ASP A 1160 27.75 -4.24 -1.92
C ASP A 1160 27.18 -3.38 -0.79
N CYS A 1161 27.96 -2.39 -0.35
CA CYS A 1161 27.60 -1.46 0.72
C CYS A 1161 28.01 -0.03 0.35
N LYS A 1162 27.15 0.96 0.63
CA LYS A 1162 27.42 2.39 0.37
C LYS A 1162 27.94 3.09 1.64
N ILE A 1163 28.91 3.99 1.51
CA ILE A 1163 29.46 4.82 2.60
C ILE A 1163 29.36 6.30 2.22
N ILE A 1164 28.83 7.16 3.09
CA ILE A 1164 28.63 8.60 2.85
C ILE A 1164 29.39 9.41 3.91
N VAL A 1165 30.19 10.41 3.50
CA VAL A 1165 31.04 11.23 4.40
C VAL A 1165 30.72 12.75 4.30
N LYS A 1166 30.47 13.48 5.42
CA LYS A 1166 30.03 14.93 5.48
C LYS A 1166 31.13 15.98 5.88
N SER A 1167 30.93 17.32 5.68
CA SER A 1167 31.88 18.47 5.94
C SER A 1167 31.43 19.54 7.01
N GLU A 1168 32.28 20.51 7.42
CA GLU A 1168 32.15 21.55 8.51
C GLU A 1168 31.33 22.86 8.18
N TYR A 1169 30.85 23.64 9.19
CA TYR A 1169 29.78 24.73 9.23
C TYR A 1169 30.18 26.18 8.74
N LEU A 1170 29.21 27.09 8.39
CA LEU A 1170 29.38 28.45 7.75
C LEU A 1170 28.99 29.69 8.63
N LEU A 1171 29.67 30.87 8.52
CA LEU A 1171 29.42 32.13 9.28
C LEU A 1171 28.11 32.84 8.88
N GLY A 1172 27.17 33.02 9.81
CA GLY A 1172 25.84 33.64 9.64
C GLY A 1172 24.71 32.64 9.42
N ASP A 1173 25.06 31.37 9.13
CA ASP A 1173 24.14 30.25 8.98
C ASP A 1173 24.05 29.52 10.31
N VAL A 1174 23.01 29.86 11.08
CA VAL A 1174 22.89 29.49 12.48
C VAL A 1174 22.16 28.15 12.61
N ASN A 1175 21.38 27.74 11.62
CA ASN A 1175 20.71 26.44 11.60
C ASN A 1175 21.45 25.35 10.80
N ASN A 1176 22.57 25.70 10.17
CA ASN A 1176 23.42 24.84 9.35
C ASN A 1176 22.71 24.23 8.14
N ASP A 1177 21.84 25.02 7.50
CA ASP A 1177 21.16 24.68 6.24
C ASP A 1177 21.91 25.22 5.00
N ASN A 1178 23.11 25.78 5.19
CA ASN A 1178 23.95 26.43 4.19
C ASN A 1178 23.26 27.61 3.47
N LEU A 1179 22.30 28.25 4.12
CA LEU A 1179 21.67 29.51 3.71
C LEU A 1179 21.77 30.51 4.88
N ILE A 1180 21.79 31.80 4.56
CA ILE A 1180 21.79 32.88 5.56
C ILE A 1180 20.56 33.70 5.26
N ASN A 1181 19.46 33.38 5.92
CA ASN A 1181 18.14 33.91 5.59
C ASN A 1181 17.35 34.28 6.86
N TYR A 1182 16.09 34.71 6.68
CA TYR A 1182 15.24 35.08 7.81
C TYR A 1182 15.12 33.98 8.88
N SER A 1183 15.27 32.70 8.55
CA SER A 1183 15.23 31.59 9.50
C SER A 1183 16.40 31.63 10.48
N ASP A 1184 17.59 32.01 10.03
CA ASP A 1184 18.77 32.24 10.87
C ASP A 1184 18.61 33.46 11.76
N ALA A 1185 18.03 34.53 11.21
CA ALA A 1185 17.70 35.71 11.98
C ALA A 1185 16.61 35.43 13.01
N VAL A 1186 15.62 34.58 12.69
CA VAL A 1186 14.59 34.14 13.64
C VAL A 1186 15.23 33.35 14.76
N ILE A 1187 16.22 32.50 14.45
CA ILE A 1187 17.01 31.78 15.45
C ILE A 1187 17.83 32.75 16.31
N LEU A 1188 18.42 33.79 15.74
CA LEU A 1188 19.08 34.84 16.52
C LEU A 1188 18.11 35.69 17.35
N LEU A 1189 16.91 35.99 16.85
CA LEU A 1189 15.88 36.72 17.60
C LEU A 1189 15.27 35.87 18.70
N GLN A 1190 15.12 34.57 18.45
CA GLN A 1190 14.74 33.59 19.46
C GLN A 1190 15.85 33.46 20.49
N ALA A 1191 17.12 33.48 20.10
CA ALA A 1191 18.26 33.47 21.01
C ALA A 1191 18.38 34.77 21.82
N ASP A 1192 18.20 35.94 21.20
CA ASP A 1192 18.17 37.26 21.86
C ASP A 1192 16.96 37.37 22.82
N SER A 1193 15.83 36.79 22.43
CA SER A 1193 14.63 36.65 23.27
C SER A 1193 14.72 35.49 24.26
N LYS A 1194 15.83 34.75 24.28
CA LYS A 1194 16.12 33.61 25.16
C LYS A 1194 15.15 32.43 25.05
N LEU A 1195 14.49 32.28 23.90
CA LEU A 1195 13.63 31.15 23.56
C LEU A 1195 14.44 29.91 23.15
N ILE A 1196 15.65 30.10 22.63
CA ILE A 1196 16.60 29.02 22.29
C ILE A 1196 18.02 29.42 22.68
N GLU A 1197 18.89 28.45 22.90
CA GLU A 1197 20.32 28.70 23.06
C GLU A 1197 21.10 28.23 21.84
N LEU A 1198 22.05 29.05 21.41
CA LEU A 1198 22.97 28.70 20.35
C LEU A 1198 24.14 27.88 20.91
N THR A 1199 24.53 26.80 20.25
CA THR A 1199 25.77 26.06 20.56
C THR A 1199 27.01 26.93 20.38
N GLU A 1200 28.16 26.57 20.96
CA GLU A 1200 29.41 27.34 20.78
C GLU A 1200 29.82 27.48 19.30
N LEU A 1201 29.52 26.47 18.49
CA LEU A 1201 29.72 26.55 17.05
C LEU A 1201 28.75 27.54 16.41
N GLN A 1202 27.45 27.49 16.75
CA GLN A 1202 26.44 28.44 16.30
C GLN A 1202 26.73 29.88 16.75
N LYS A 1203 27.18 30.09 18.00
CA LYS A 1203 27.63 31.40 18.50
C LYS A 1203 28.83 31.92 17.71
N SER A 1204 29.77 31.03 17.35
CA SER A 1204 30.94 31.40 16.55
C SER A 1204 30.60 31.82 15.11
N VAL A 1205 29.46 31.35 14.60
CA VAL A 1205 28.93 31.75 13.28
C VAL A 1205 27.89 32.85 13.36
N ALA A 1206 27.21 33.03 14.49
CA ALA A 1206 26.12 33.99 14.72
C ALA A 1206 26.58 35.42 15.01
N ASP A 1207 27.78 35.60 15.56
CA ASP A 1207 28.41 36.91 15.80
C ASP A 1207 28.86 37.54 14.48
N VAL A 1208 27.88 37.89 13.64
CA VAL A 1208 28.12 38.39 12.30
C VAL A 1208 28.69 39.80 12.32
N ASN A 1209 28.41 40.59 13.37
CA ASN A 1209 28.95 41.94 13.51
C ASN A 1209 30.33 41.99 14.23
N LYS A 1210 30.81 40.86 14.76
CA LYS A 1210 32.10 40.65 15.43
C LYS A 1210 32.33 41.47 16.71
N ASP A 1211 31.28 41.89 17.38
CA ASP A 1211 31.38 42.55 18.69
C ASP A 1211 31.48 41.54 19.85
N LYS A 1212 31.42 40.24 19.54
CA LYS A 1212 31.44 39.11 20.49
C LYS A 1212 30.18 38.99 21.33
N ILE A 1213 29.10 39.61 20.90
CA ILE A 1213 27.80 39.64 21.56
C ILE A 1213 26.76 39.28 20.51
N VAL A 1214 26.26 38.04 20.55
CA VAL A 1214 25.19 37.59 19.66
C VAL A 1214 23.86 38.13 20.18
N ASP A 1215 23.31 39.14 19.50
CA ASP A 1215 22.07 39.80 19.91
C ASP A 1215 21.14 40.16 18.72
N TYR A 1216 20.06 40.90 19.00
CA TYR A 1216 19.13 41.31 17.93
C TYR A 1216 19.81 42.11 16.80
N ASN A 1217 20.95 42.77 17.05
CA ASN A 1217 21.67 43.52 16.01
C ASN A 1217 22.29 42.56 14.98
N ASP A 1218 22.76 41.39 15.39
CA ASP A 1218 23.22 40.34 14.48
C ASP A 1218 22.06 39.80 13.65
N ALA A 1219 20.91 39.56 14.27
CA ALA A 1219 19.70 39.17 13.55
C ALA A 1219 19.26 40.22 12.53
N VAL A 1220 19.38 41.51 12.87
CA VAL A 1220 19.11 42.61 11.96
C VAL A 1220 20.13 42.66 10.82
N GLN A 1221 21.41 42.34 11.05
CA GLN A 1221 22.36 42.21 9.95
C GLN A 1221 21.99 41.03 9.05
N ILE A 1222 21.63 39.87 9.61
CA ILE A 1222 21.17 38.71 8.82
C ILE A 1222 19.92 39.05 8.00
N LEU A 1223 18.92 39.73 8.57
CA LEU A 1223 17.73 40.17 7.83
C LEU A 1223 18.06 41.21 6.75
N ARG A 1224 19.05 42.08 6.99
CA ARG A 1224 19.52 43.03 5.98
C ARG A 1224 20.30 42.33 4.88
N TYR A 1225 21.00 41.25 5.20
CA TYR A 1225 21.68 40.40 4.23
C TYR A 1225 20.64 39.65 3.37
N ASP A 1226 19.65 39.02 3.99
CA ASP A 1226 18.54 38.31 3.33
C ASP A 1226 17.69 39.25 2.45
N ALA A 1227 17.41 40.47 2.93
CA ALA A 1227 16.71 41.49 2.16
C ALA A 1227 17.58 42.19 1.07
N GLY A 1228 18.85 41.78 0.90
CA GLY A 1228 19.77 42.34 -0.08
C GLY A 1228 20.21 43.78 0.19
N ILE A 1229 20.03 44.28 1.41
CA ILE A 1229 20.41 45.63 1.86
C ILE A 1229 21.91 45.71 2.15
N ILE A 1230 22.55 44.59 2.53
CA ILE A 1230 24.01 44.45 2.67
C ILE A 1230 24.48 43.19 1.92
N THR A 1231 25.70 43.20 1.39
CA THR A 1231 26.24 42.07 0.59
C THR A 1231 27.17 41.14 1.38
N GLY A 1232 27.31 41.36 2.69
CA GLY A 1232 28.15 40.57 3.60
C GLY A 1232 28.25 41.20 4.98
N PHE A 1233 28.80 40.46 5.94
CA PHE A 1233 29.00 40.91 7.33
C PHE A 1233 30.45 41.40 7.53
N GLU A 1234 30.65 42.58 8.14
CA GLU A 1234 31.97 43.24 8.24
C GLU A 1234 32.95 42.53 9.19
#